data_AF-A0AAD7XG58-F1
#
_entry.id   AF-A0AAD7XG58-F1
#
_cell.length_a   1.000
_cell.length_b   1.000
_cell.length_c   1.000
_cell.angle_alpha   90.00
_cell.angle_beta   90.00
_cell.angle_gamma   90.00
#
_symmetry.space_group_name_H-M   'P 1'
#
loop_
_entity.id
_entity.type
_entity.pdbx_description
1 polymer ?
#
loop_
_entity_poly.entity_id
_entity_poly.type
_entity_poly.pdbx_seq_one_letter_code
_entity_poly.pdbx_strand_id
1 'polypeptide(L)'
;MPRLLQFLGCTSSDEGFETNVAATNRCLSLVLPILLVAILLRFQSLFSRVLSSSARSAMSSTNGSSVKLPRVREEWQAALEELPSNPQNIPAFFFGHGSPMLAFPERDAERMGEVMASNGPKGPLATFLKDFGPALLSKYKPKGIVVFSAHWETLGERLVTDYGDENPLLMDYYGFQPALYQLKFKSRGDTALSQRVVQLYKDAGYLARTTTKSEARGSDGRGFNGPGLDHGVFVPFRLMFGEEFMDIPIVEVSIDGTLDPQKNWAVGEVVAPLRREGILILSGGLLVHNLRDMSSFSEVHANSLVKEFHQAILDAITIADPGARKQALLDLTSHRGFRAAHPRADHFVPLYVAAGAGGNNSDVKVVSAIYGAPTFAFDFRQLARRTGVYPNLFIMSTANMDHSIYPAFRSASLPSHTALALSTTPDSGVFRRDSDCMLSEGPITPPLSPGRSDDGESGIIVDAEPRYSGPGRQVEASVSRSQHLEASHARRSHQQNDGMEVDPRPLSSSPRPPQRHLEDEQSHLEKGTLKLTDFEVKGTLGTGTFGRVLLVRLRGSSSQSASNCFALKVLRKTEIVRLRQVEHVNAERYILSRVRHPFIVDLYATFQDSLNVYMLMSYVPGGELFTHLRRAKRFTADVTRFYLATIILALKYLHSFNIIYRDLKPENLLLDSRGYLRLTDFGFAKIVDDRTWTLCGTPEYLAPEIIQSDGHGKAADWWACGILCYEMLVGYPPFFDETPYGIYEKILKGRIHWPSHVDPLSKDIIKAFLHPDRSKRLGNLIGGTQDVLDHPWFRGVDWDSLERREIRAPIIPHVATVDDTRNFSHLPLPPAEEIPGLIREERPPSLQQRFDSVAYQFLEF
;
A
#
# COMPACT_ATOMS: atom_id res chain seq x y z
N MET A 1 -43.11 -21.40 25.36
CA MET A 1 -43.91 -20.48 26.19
C MET A 1 -43.64 -20.63 27.69
N PRO A 2 -43.77 -21.82 28.34
CA PRO A 2 -43.65 -21.92 29.80
C PRO A 2 -42.30 -21.44 30.37
N ARG A 3 -41.19 -21.80 29.73
CA ARG A 3 -39.84 -21.33 30.10
C ARG A 3 -39.58 -19.83 29.89
N LEU A 4 -40.43 -19.12 29.13
CA LEU A 4 -40.27 -17.69 28.86
C LEU A 4 -40.89 -16.83 29.97
N LEU A 5 -41.99 -17.29 30.56
CA LEU A 5 -42.63 -16.63 31.71
C LEU A 5 -41.77 -16.72 32.98
N GLN A 6 -41.03 -17.82 33.13
CA GLN A 6 -40.12 -18.05 34.26
C GLN A 6 -38.87 -17.14 34.23
N PHE A 7 -38.50 -16.62 33.05
CA PHE A 7 -37.35 -15.71 32.87
C PHE A 7 -37.72 -14.23 33.12
N LEU A 8 -39.01 -13.92 33.29
CA LEU A 8 -39.54 -12.56 33.47
C LEU A 8 -39.98 -12.26 34.92
N GLY A 9 -39.59 -13.10 35.89
CA GLY A 9 -39.75 -12.80 37.33
C GLY A 9 -41.18 -12.88 37.89
N CYS A 10 -42.18 -13.30 37.12
CA CYS A 10 -43.55 -13.41 37.58
C CYS A 10 -43.83 -14.76 38.27
N THR A 11 -43.53 -14.87 39.57
CA THR A 11 -44.12 -15.90 40.43
C THR A 11 -45.14 -15.27 41.38
N SER A 12 -46.42 -15.52 41.15
CA SER A 12 -47.49 -15.18 42.10
C SER A 12 -47.80 -16.40 42.99
N SER A 13 -47.52 -16.28 44.27
CA SER A 13 -48.38 -16.87 45.31
C SER A 13 -49.74 -16.15 45.31
N ASP A 14 -50.74 -16.77 45.93
CA ASP A 14 -52.15 -16.40 45.82
C ASP A 14 -52.56 -14.98 46.24
N GLU A 15 -53.78 -14.63 45.80
CA GLU A 15 -54.60 -13.43 46.05
C GLU A 15 -54.29 -12.14 45.26
N GLY A 16 -55.34 -11.55 44.66
CA GLY A 16 -55.30 -10.21 44.06
C GLY A 16 -55.48 -10.14 42.53
N PHE A 17 -56.61 -10.61 41.99
CA PHE A 17 -56.90 -10.54 40.55
C PHE A 17 -57.51 -9.17 40.16
N GLU A 18 -56.70 -8.12 39.95
CA GLU A 18 -57.21 -6.89 39.31
C GLU A 18 -56.20 -6.13 38.43
N THR A 19 -56.51 -6.07 37.13
CA THR A 19 -56.03 -5.12 36.10
C THR A 19 -54.52 -4.82 35.96
N ASN A 20 -53.87 -5.42 34.95
CA ASN A 20 -52.76 -4.74 34.24
C ASN A 20 -52.69 -5.06 32.73
N VAL A 21 -53.78 -4.74 32.02
CA VAL A 21 -53.87 -4.87 30.54
C VAL A 21 -52.79 -4.04 29.82
N ALA A 22 -52.32 -2.95 30.44
CA ALA A 22 -51.28 -2.08 29.90
C ALA A 22 -49.87 -2.73 29.85
N ALA A 23 -49.53 -3.60 30.79
CA ALA A 23 -48.25 -4.32 30.79
C ALA A 23 -48.22 -5.41 29.69
N THR A 24 -49.31 -6.18 29.57
CA THR A 24 -49.44 -7.27 28.59
C THR A 24 -49.35 -6.74 27.15
N ASN A 25 -50.02 -5.62 26.85
CA ASN A 25 -50.00 -5.01 25.52
C ASN A 25 -48.62 -4.46 25.11
N ARG A 26 -47.83 -3.89 26.04
CA ARG A 26 -46.45 -3.45 25.74
C ARG A 26 -45.51 -4.63 25.47
N CYS A 27 -45.69 -5.75 26.16
CA CYS A 27 -44.91 -6.95 25.92
C CYS A 27 -45.22 -7.55 24.54
N LEU A 28 -46.51 -7.62 24.17
CA LEU A 28 -46.94 -8.04 22.83
C LEU A 28 -46.42 -7.12 21.71
N SER A 29 -46.44 -5.80 21.88
CA SER A 29 -45.95 -4.86 20.86
C SER A 29 -44.44 -4.94 20.60
N LEU A 30 -43.64 -5.37 21.59
CA LEU A 30 -42.20 -5.55 21.45
C LEU A 30 -41.83 -6.95 20.92
N VAL A 31 -42.56 -7.99 21.32
CA VAL A 31 -42.22 -9.38 20.95
C VAL A 31 -42.74 -9.77 19.56
N LEU A 32 -43.92 -9.29 19.13
CA LEU A 32 -44.47 -9.65 17.82
C LEU A 32 -43.54 -9.31 16.64
N PRO A 33 -42.98 -8.09 16.53
CA PRO A 33 -42.11 -7.72 15.40
C PRO A 33 -40.86 -8.59 15.34
N ILE A 34 -40.24 -8.88 16.49
CA ILE A 34 -39.03 -9.70 16.59
C ILE A 34 -39.34 -11.14 16.17
N LEU A 35 -40.49 -11.69 16.60
CA LEU A 35 -40.92 -13.02 16.16
C LEU A 35 -41.23 -13.06 14.66
N LEU A 36 -41.87 -12.02 14.11
CA LEU A 36 -42.18 -11.92 12.69
C LEU A 36 -40.90 -11.87 11.85
N VAL A 37 -39.91 -11.08 12.25
CA VAL A 37 -38.59 -11.00 11.59
C VAL A 37 -37.86 -12.34 11.67
N ALA A 38 -37.85 -13.01 12.84
CA ALA A 38 -37.24 -14.33 12.97
C ALA A 38 -37.92 -15.41 12.10
N ILE A 39 -39.24 -15.34 11.95
CA ILE A 39 -40.01 -16.22 11.06
C ILE A 39 -39.70 -15.90 9.59
N LEU A 40 -39.71 -14.62 9.20
CA LEU A 40 -39.39 -14.18 7.83
C LEU A 40 -37.95 -14.55 7.42
N LEU A 41 -36.96 -14.40 8.31
CA LEU A 41 -35.58 -14.81 8.06
C LEU A 41 -35.44 -16.34 7.94
N ARG A 42 -36.20 -17.13 8.73
CA ARG A 42 -36.27 -18.59 8.56
C ARG A 42 -36.96 -18.99 7.25
N PHE A 43 -38.02 -18.28 6.84
CA PHE A 43 -38.68 -18.50 5.55
C PHE A 43 -37.76 -18.14 4.38
N GLN A 44 -37.05 -17.01 4.41
CA GLN A 44 -36.02 -16.68 3.42
C GLN A 44 -34.92 -17.75 3.35
N SER A 45 -34.40 -18.20 4.51
CA SER A 45 -33.39 -19.26 4.56
C SER A 45 -33.87 -20.58 3.94
N LEU A 46 -35.12 -20.97 4.22
CA LEU A 46 -35.75 -22.15 3.60
C LEU A 46 -36.02 -21.95 2.11
N PHE A 47 -36.49 -20.78 1.69
CA PHE A 47 -36.80 -20.47 0.29
C PHE A 47 -35.52 -20.42 -0.56
N SER A 48 -34.44 -19.79 -0.08
CA SER A 48 -33.13 -19.84 -0.74
C SER A 48 -32.57 -21.27 -0.81
N ARG A 49 -32.77 -22.10 0.21
CA ARG A 49 -32.35 -23.52 0.16
C ARG A 49 -33.14 -24.31 -0.88
N VAL A 50 -34.46 -24.16 -0.94
CA VAL A 50 -35.32 -24.83 -1.94
C VAL A 50 -34.99 -24.35 -3.36
N LEU A 51 -34.84 -23.04 -3.58
CA LEU A 51 -34.39 -22.47 -4.86
C LEU A 51 -33.00 -23.00 -5.25
N SER A 52 -32.05 -23.09 -4.31
CA SER A 52 -30.71 -23.64 -4.60
C SER A 52 -30.73 -25.13 -4.96
N SER A 53 -31.66 -25.92 -4.40
CA SER A 53 -31.83 -27.33 -4.77
C SER A 53 -32.52 -27.51 -6.12
N SER A 54 -33.51 -26.67 -6.44
CA SER A 54 -34.18 -26.68 -7.73
C SER A 54 -33.26 -26.20 -8.86
N ALA A 55 -32.41 -25.21 -8.61
CA ALA A 55 -31.38 -24.76 -9.55
C ALA A 55 -30.34 -25.85 -9.82
N ARG A 56 -29.85 -26.54 -8.78
CA ARG A 56 -28.93 -27.69 -8.94
C ARG A 56 -29.55 -28.84 -9.74
N SER A 57 -30.85 -29.10 -9.58
CA SER A 57 -31.54 -30.12 -10.37
C SER A 57 -31.74 -29.72 -11.84
N ALA A 58 -31.87 -28.42 -12.13
CA ALA A 58 -32.04 -27.91 -13.50
C ALA A 58 -30.72 -27.82 -14.29
N MET A 59 -29.58 -27.60 -13.61
CA MET A 59 -28.26 -27.52 -14.26
C MET A 59 -27.64 -28.88 -14.63
N SER A 60 -28.30 -30.00 -14.32
CA SER A 60 -27.78 -31.35 -14.59
C SER A 60 -28.19 -31.96 -15.94
N SER A 61 -28.94 -31.24 -16.79
CA SER A 61 -29.56 -31.82 -18.00
C SER A 61 -29.53 -30.93 -19.24
N THR A 62 -28.36 -30.37 -19.58
CA THR A 62 -28.10 -29.83 -20.92
C THR A 62 -26.81 -30.42 -21.48
N ASN A 63 -26.92 -31.18 -22.58
CA ASN A 63 -25.81 -31.84 -23.26
C ASN A 63 -24.69 -30.84 -23.61
N GLY A 64 -23.48 -31.10 -23.11
CA GLY A 64 -22.32 -30.26 -23.36
C GLY A 64 -21.76 -30.45 -24.77
N SER A 65 -22.03 -29.49 -25.66
CA SER A 65 -21.02 -29.07 -26.62
C SER A 65 -20.15 -28.02 -25.92
N SER A 66 -18.89 -28.34 -25.60
CA SER A 66 -17.96 -27.36 -25.04
C SER A 66 -17.70 -26.26 -26.06
N VAL A 67 -18.27 -25.06 -25.84
CA VAL A 67 -18.02 -23.90 -26.69
C VAL A 67 -16.52 -23.60 -26.66
N LYS A 68 -15.85 -23.73 -27.81
CA LYS A 68 -14.41 -23.48 -27.90
C LYS A 68 -14.16 -21.98 -27.70
N LEU A 69 -13.55 -21.63 -26.58
CA LEU A 69 -13.26 -20.24 -26.23
C LEU A 69 -12.01 -19.74 -26.97
N PRO A 70 -11.99 -18.49 -27.49
CA PRO A 70 -10.85 -17.98 -28.26
C PRO A 70 -9.60 -17.83 -27.39
N ARG A 71 -8.52 -18.54 -27.71
CA ARG A 71 -7.24 -18.47 -26.97
C ARG A 71 -6.03 -18.12 -27.84
N VAL A 72 -6.10 -18.37 -29.15
CA VAL A 72 -5.01 -18.01 -30.10
C VAL A 72 -5.40 -16.86 -31.03
N ARG A 73 -4.44 -16.36 -31.81
CA ARG A 73 -4.56 -15.09 -32.56
C ARG A 73 -5.73 -15.10 -33.53
N GLU A 74 -5.83 -16.16 -34.30
CA GLU A 74 -6.82 -16.39 -35.35
C GLU A 74 -8.24 -16.46 -34.77
N GLU A 75 -8.37 -17.04 -33.57
CA GLU A 75 -9.66 -17.21 -32.90
C GLU A 75 -10.19 -15.88 -32.33
N TRP A 76 -9.35 -15.08 -31.67
CA TRP A 76 -9.81 -13.79 -31.14
C TRP A 76 -10.02 -12.76 -32.24
N GLN A 77 -9.26 -12.83 -33.34
CA GLN A 77 -9.50 -12.01 -34.53
C GLN A 77 -10.86 -12.34 -35.15
N ALA A 78 -11.18 -13.63 -35.37
CA ALA A 78 -12.51 -14.04 -35.84
C ALA A 78 -13.63 -13.60 -34.86
N ALA A 79 -13.42 -13.73 -33.55
CA ALA A 79 -14.38 -13.29 -32.54
C ALA A 79 -14.60 -11.76 -32.53
N LEU A 80 -13.56 -10.97 -32.83
CA LEU A 80 -13.66 -9.52 -33.03
C LEU A 80 -14.33 -9.18 -34.37
N GLU A 81 -14.07 -9.94 -35.44
CA GLU A 81 -14.70 -9.75 -36.76
C GLU A 81 -16.22 -9.99 -36.71
N GLU A 82 -16.68 -11.00 -35.97
CA GLU A 82 -18.11 -11.29 -35.75
C GLU A 82 -18.89 -10.16 -35.05
N LEU A 83 -18.23 -9.29 -34.28
CA LEU A 83 -18.89 -8.16 -33.62
C LEU A 83 -19.43 -7.17 -34.67
N PRO A 84 -20.57 -6.50 -34.44
CA PRO A 84 -21.08 -5.51 -35.38
C PRO A 84 -20.05 -4.39 -35.63
N SER A 85 -19.77 -4.10 -36.90
CA SER A 85 -18.91 -2.98 -37.33
C SER A 85 -19.69 -1.65 -37.39
N ASN A 86 -20.75 -1.48 -36.60
CA ASN A 86 -21.64 -0.32 -36.68
C ASN A 86 -20.97 0.93 -36.07
N PRO A 87 -20.64 1.97 -36.85
CA PRO A 87 -20.00 3.19 -36.31
C PRO A 87 -20.93 3.99 -35.39
N GLN A 88 -22.24 3.74 -35.43
CA GLN A 88 -23.26 4.40 -34.61
C GLN A 88 -23.58 3.66 -33.30
N ASN A 89 -22.89 2.56 -32.98
CA ASN A 89 -22.97 1.91 -31.67
C ASN A 89 -21.76 1.00 -31.45
N ILE A 90 -20.68 1.55 -30.89
CA ILE A 90 -19.47 0.78 -30.56
C ILE A 90 -19.77 -0.13 -29.35
N PRO A 91 -19.30 -1.39 -29.28
CA PRO A 91 -19.40 -2.19 -28.06
C PRO A 91 -18.63 -1.56 -26.89
N ALA A 92 -19.07 -1.80 -25.65
CA ALA A 92 -18.22 -1.57 -24.49
C ALA A 92 -17.29 -2.77 -24.30
N PHE A 93 -16.02 -2.55 -23.96
CA PHE A 93 -15.06 -3.64 -23.76
C PHE A 93 -14.54 -3.69 -22.33
N PHE A 94 -14.60 -4.87 -21.72
CA PHE A 94 -13.73 -5.23 -20.60
C PHE A 94 -12.45 -5.85 -21.18
N PHE A 95 -11.28 -5.45 -20.69
CA PHE A 95 -10.00 -6.02 -21.10
C PHE A 95 -9.04 -6.18 -19.92
N GLY A 96 -8.09 -7.10 -20.07
CA GLY A 96 -6.99 -7.28 -19.12
C GLY A 96 -6.05 -6.07 -19.09
N HIS A 97 -6.14 -5.20 -18.08
CA HIS A 97 -5.04 -4.27 -17.79
C HIS A 97 -3.90 -5.05 -17.13
N GLY A 98 -2.66 -4.68 -17.44
CA GLY A 98 -1.48 -5.45 -17.02
C GLY A 98 -0.64 -4.77 -15.95
N SER A 99 0.07 -5.61 -15.20
CA SER A 99 1.19 -5.17 -14.35
C SER A 99 2.24 -4.39 -15.18
N PRO A 100 3.04 -3.50 -14.56
CA PRO A 100 4.24 -2.92 -15.17
C PRO A 100 5.22 -3.97 -15.74
N MET A 101 5.09 -5.24 -15.32
CA MET A 101 5.78 -6.39 -15.90
C MET A 101 5.61 -6.53 -17.43
N LEU A 102 4.48 -6.13 -18.01
CA LEU A 102 4.30 -6.15 -19.48
C LEU A 102 5.27 -5.23 -20.24
N ALA A 103 5.87 -4.26 -19.56
CA ALA A 103 6.78 -3.26 -20.14
C ALA A 103 8.25 -3.45 -19.74
N PHE A 104 8.63 -4.60 -19.15
CA PHE A 104 10.03 -4.90 -18.86
C PHE A 104 10.90 -4.91 -20.14
N PRO A 105 12.17 -4.49 -20.08
CA PRO A 105 13.11 -4.69 -21.17
C PRO A 105 13.28 -6.19 -21.45
N GLU A 106 13.24 -6.58 -22.73
CA GLU A 106 13.19 -8.00 -23.12
C GLU A 106 14.42 -8.81 -22.64
N ARG A 107 15.58 -8.16 -22.55
CA ARG A 107 16.84 -8.78 -22.08
C ARG A 107 16.78 -9.22 -20.62
N ASP A 108 15.98 -8.55 -19.80
CA ASP A 108 15.87 -8.81 -18.37
C ASP A 108 14.74 -9.80 -18.07
N ALA A 109 13.68 -9.80 -18.89
CA ALA A 109 12.56 -10.73 -18.77
C ALA A 109 12.98 -12.22 -18.91
N GLU A 110 13.99 -12.50 -19.74
CA GLU A 110 14.49 -13.86 -20.00
C GLU A 110 15.17 -14.52 -18.79
N ARG A 111 15.55 -13.74 -17.76
CA ARG A 111 16.18 -14.25 -16.53
C ARG A 111 15.19 -14.58 -15.40
N MET A 112 13.89 -14.35 -15.58
CA MET A 112 12.90 -14.34 -14.48
C MET A 112 11.81 -15.44 -14.56
N GLY A 113 11.99 -16.46 -15.40
CA GLY A 113 11.19 -17.70 -15.36
C GLY A 113 9.71 -17.59 -15.76
N GLU A 114 8.89 -18.55 -15.27
CA GLU A 114 7.51 -18.79 -15.74
C GLU A 114 6.54 -17.61 -15.52
N VAL A 115 6.75 -16.80 -14.48
CA VAL A 115 5.89 -15.64 -14.21
C VAL A 115 6.04 -14.59 -15.32
N MET A 116 7.26 -14.37 -15.83
CA MET A 116 7.48 -13.49 -17.00
C MET A 116 7.04 -14.13 -18.32
N ALA A 117 7.06 -15.47 -18.44
CA ALA A 117 6.49 -16.15 -19.60
C ALA A 117 4.97 -15.91 -19.74
N SER A 118 4.27 -15.69 -18.62
CA SER A 118 2.82 -15.41 -18.62
C SER A 118 2.50 -13.90 -18.58
N ASN A 119 3.21 -13.12 -17.76
CA ASN A 119 2.87 -11.72 -17.43
C ASN A 119 3.93 -10.69 -17.86
N GLY A 120 4.94 -11.10 -18.65
CA GLY A 120 5.99 -10.25 -19.17
C GLY A 120 5.73 -9.72 -20.60
N PRO A 121 6.71 -9.02 -21.22
CA PRO A 121 6.56 -8.35 -22.52
C PRO A 121 6.35 -9.30 -23.71
N LYS A 122 6.66 -10.59 -23.54
CA LYS A 122 6.46 -11.69 -24.50
C LYS A 122 5.28 -12.61 -24.11
N GLY A 123 4.58 -12.33 -23.00
CA GLY A 123 3.47 -13.15 -22.52
C GLY A 123 2.18 -13.04 -23.36
N PRO A 124 1.19 -13.91 -23.14
CA PRO A 124 -0.05 -13.93 -23.93
C PRO A 124 -0.80 -12.60 -23.91
N LEU A 125 -0.90 -11.93 -22.75
CA LEU A 125 -1.61 -10.65 -22.64
C LEU A 125 -0.88 -9.52 -23.39
N ALA A 126 0.45 -9.39 -23.23
CA ALA A 126 1.23 -8.39 -23.95
C ALA A 126 1.12 -8.58 -25.48
N THR A 127 1.18 -9.83 -25.95
CA THR A 127 1.05 -10.16 -27.37
C THR A 127 -0.37 -9.87 -27.89
N PHE A 128 -1.41 -10.25 -27.15
CA PHE A 128 -2.79 -9.93 -27.48
C PHE A 128 -3.03 -8.42 -27.59
N LEU A 129 -2.57 -7.63 -26.60
CA LEU A 129 -2.79 -6.17 -26.59
C LEU A 129 -2.13 -5.46 -27.77
N LYS A 130 -0.90 -5.86 -28.14
CA LYS A 130 -0.17 -5.33 -29.31
C LYS A 130 -0.95 -5.46 -30.63
N ASP A 131 -1.70 -6.54 -30.80
CA ASP A 131 -2.52 -6.78 -32.00
C ASP A 131 -3.96 -6.25 -31.86
N PHE A 132 -4.54 -6.33 -30.65
CA PHE A 132 -5.92 -5.98 -30.38
C PHE A 132 -6.16 -4.47 -30.51
N GLY A 133 -5.23 -3.63 -30.04
CA GLY A 133 -5.30 -2.17 -30.15
C GLY A 133 -5.49 -1.69 -31.60
N PRO A 134 -4.57 -2.01 -32.54
CA PRO A 134 -4.69 -1.60 -33.93
C PRO A 134 -5.92 -2.18 -34.63
N ALA A 135 -6.30 -3.43 -34.33
CA ALA A 135 -7.50 -4.05 -34.87
C ALA A 135 -8.79 -3.33 -34.42
N LEU A 136 -8.86 -2.94 -33.15
CA LEU A 136 -10.00 -2.23 -32.58
C LEU A 136 -10.16 -0.82 -33.18
N LEU A 137 -9.05 -0.08 -33.33
CA LEU A 137 -9.05 1.23 -33.98
C LEU A 137 -9.43 1.14 -35.47
N SER A 138 -8.88 0.16 -36.20
CA SER A 138 -9.19 -0.06 -37.61
C SER A 138 -10.68 -0.35 -37.85
N LYS A 139 -11.27 -1.21 -36.98
CA LYS A 139 -12.68 -1.61 -37.07
C LYS A 139 -13.66 -0.50 -36.72
N TYR A 140 -13.42 0.23 -35.62
CA TYR A 140 -14.42 1.16 -35.07
C TYR A 140 -14.15 2.66 -35.33
N LYS A 141 -12.90 3.05 -35.58
CA LYS A 141 -12.47 4.44 -35.82
C LYS A 141 -13.10 5.44 -34.83
N PRO A 142 -12.94 5.22 -33.51
CA PRO A 142 -13.63 6.01 -32.51
C PRO A 142 -13.18 7.47 -32.51
N LYS A 143 -14.11 8.38 -32.16
CA LYS A 143 -13.83 9.82 -32.03
C LYS A 143 -13.10 10.18 -30.73
N GLY A 144 -13.09 9.27 -29.77
CA GLY A 144 -12.48 9.40 -28.46
C GLY A 144 -12.58 8.08 -27.69
N ILE A 145 -11.75 7.94 -26.66
CA ILE A 145 -11.74 6.81 -25.74
C ILE A 145 -12.11 7.31 -24.35
N VAL A 146 -13.13 6.71 -23.75
CA VAL A 146 -13.42 6.85 -22.32
C VAL A 146 -12.96 5.58 -21.63
N VAL A 147 -12.00 5.72 -20.72
CA VAL A 147 -11.36 4.60 -20.03
C VAL A 147 -11.62 4.62 -18.52
N PHE A 148 -11.87 3.44 -17.97
CA PHE A 148 -12.00 3.20 -16.54
C PHE A 148 -10.92 2.21 -16.10
N SER A 149 -10.13 2.57 -15.10
CA SER A 149 -9.08 1.73 -14.51
C SER A 149 -9.50 1.25 -13.12
N ALA A 150 -9.10 0.05 -12.71
CA ALA A 150 -9.18 -0.35 -11.31
C ALA A 150 -8.36 0.56 -10.38
N HIS A 151 -7.40 1.30 -10.95
CA HIS A 151 -6.43 2.13 -10.25
C HIS A 151 -6.92 3.55 -9.94
N TRP A 152 -8.16 3.90 -10.28
CA TRP A 152 -8.75 5.17 -9.87
C TRP A 152 -10.15 4.99 -9.27
N GLU A 153 -10.22 4.90 -7.96
CA GLU A 153 -11.49 4.82 -7.22
C GLU A 153 -11.79 6.12 -6.46
N THR A 154 -13.07 6.46 -6.34
CA THR A 154 -13.50 7.62 -5.53
C THR A 154 -14.82 7.31 -4.81
N LEU A 155 -15.05 7.95 -3.66
CA LEU A 155 -16.29 7.82 -2.89
C LEU A 155 -17.23 9.01 -3.17
N GLY A 156 -18.48 8.72 -3.53
CA GLY A 156 -19.55 9.71 -3.72
C GLY A 156 -19.48 10.51 -5.03
N GLU A 157 -18.37 11.19 -5.30
CA GLU A 157 -18.17 12.03 -6.50
C GLU A 157 -17.40 11.27 -7.60
N ARG A 158 -17.89 11.36 -8.85
CA ARG A 158 -17.17 10.90 -10.06
C ARG A 158 -16.20 11.98 -10.53
N LEU A 159 -14.92 11.66 -10.53
CA LEU A 159 -13.86 12.45 -11.14
C LEU A 159 -13.59 11.99 -12.59
N VAL A 160 -13.36 12.95 -13.48
CA VAL A 160 -13.11 12.79 -14.92
C VAL A 160 -11.89 13.64 -15.31
N THR A 161 -10.91 13.09 -16.03
CA THR A 161 -9.72 13.87 -16.42
C THR A 161 -10.06 15.00 -17.38
N ASP A 162 -9.57 16.21 -17.13
CA ASP A 162 -9.54 17.31 -18.10
C ASP A 162 -8.13 17.91 -18.14
N TYR A 163 -7.25 17.19 -18.83
CA TYR A 163 -5.84 17.51 -18.93
C TYR A 163 -5.49 18.30 -20.21
N GLY A 164 -6.47 18.68 -21.04
CA GLY A 164 -6.24 19.36 -22.31
C GLY A 164 -5.31 18.59 -23.24
N ASP A 165 -4.39 19.29 -23.91
CA ASP A 165 -3.63 18.77 -25.07
C ASP A 165 -2.66 17.60 -24.79
N GLU A 166 -2.29 17.34 -23.54
CA GLU A 166 -1.38 16.23 -23.19
C GLU A 166 -1.71 15.67 -21.81
N ASN A 167 -2.02 14.38 -21.75
CA ASN A 167 -2.28 13.66 -20.51
C ASN A 167 -0.95 13.39 -19.76
N PRO A 168 -0.75 13.90 -18.53
CA PRO A 168 0.38 13.47 -17.71
C PRO A 168 0.25 11.98 -17.34
N LEU A 169 1.37 11.38 -16.93
CA LEU A 169 1.40 10.00 -16.42
C LEU A 169 1.60 9.99 -14.91
N LEU A 170 0.78 9.20 -14.22
CA LEU A 170 0.93 8.89 -12.80
C LEU A 170 1.59 7.52 -12.66
N MET A 171 2.85 7.50 -12.20
CA MET A 171 3.57 6.27 -11.89
C MET A 171 3.08 5.70 -10.55
N ASP A 172 1.90 5.08 -10.55
CA ASP A 172 1.21 4.52 -9.37
C ASP A 172 1.70 3.10 -8.99
N TYR A 173 3.01 2.88 -9.10
CA TYR A 173 3.70 1.67 -8.67
C TYR A 173 5.09 2.01 -8.16
N TYR A 174 5.66 1.12 -7.35
CA TYR A 174 7.06 1.22 -6.91
C TYR A 174 7.64 -0.18 -6.64
N GLY A 175 8.93 -0.25 -6.29
CA GLY A 175 9.65 -1.53 -6.11
C GLY A 175 10.12 -2.18 -7.43
N PHE A 176 9.87 -1.53 -8.55
CA PHE A 176 10.33 -1.95 -9.88
C PHE A 176 11.69 -1.32 -10.24
N GLN A 177 12.31 -1.82 -11.31
CA GLN A 177 13.57 -1.30 -11.84
C GLN A 177 13.46 0.12 -12.44
N PRO A 178 14.52 0.95 -12.40
CA PRO A 178 14.49 2.35 -12.85
C PRO A 178 13.95 2.56 -14.27
N ALA A 179 14.19 1.63 -15.19
CA ALA A 179 13.71 1.70 -16.57
C ALA A 179 12.17 1.81 -16.67
N LEU A 180 11.42 1.19 -15.74
CA LEU A 180 9.96 1.25 -15.77
C LEU A 180 9.39 2.61 -15.36
N TYR A 181 10.15 3.48 -14.67
CA TYR A 181 9.71 4.85 -14.38
C TYR A 181 10.11 5.84 -15.48
N GLN A 182 10.80 5.37 -16.53
CA GLN A 182 11.15 6.13 -17.72
C GLN A 182 10.22 5.84 -18.90
N LEU A 183 9.18 5.02 -18.70
CA LEU A 183 8.16 4.74 -19.70
C LEU A 183 7.46 6.01 -20.16
N LYS A 184 7.21 6.10 -21.46
CA LYS A 184 6.52 7.22 -22.10
C LYS A 184 5.28 6.70 -22.82
N PHE A 185 4.19 7.44 -22.66
CA PHE A 185 2.95 7.27 -23.39
C PHE A 185 2.34 8.66 -23.57
N LYS A 186 2.61 9.29 -24.71
CA LYS A 186 2.14 10.62 -25.04
C LYS A 186 0.75 10.51 -25.68
N SER A 187 -0.25 11.07 -25.02
CA SER A 187 -1.63 11.12 -25.51
C SER A 187 -2.29 12.44 -25.12
N ARG A 188 -3.41 12.80 -25.76
CA ARG A 188 -4.18 14.02 -25.44
C ARG A 188 -5.50 13.70 -24.75
N GLY A 189 -5.99 14.62 -23.93
CA GLY A 189 -7.36 14.66 -23.45
C GLY A 189 -8.30 15.34 -24.44
N ASP A 190 -9.56 15.52 -24.03
CA ASP A 190 -10.54 16.34 -24.76
C ASP A 190 -11.57 16.92 -23.77
N THR A 191 -11.50 18.24 -23.54
CA THR A 191 -12.34 18.95 -22.57
C THR A 191 -13.84 18.81 -22.88
N ALA A 192 -14.24 18.74 -24.17
CA ALA A 192 -15.64 18.61 -24.53
C ALA A 192 -16.16 17.20 -24.21
N LEU A 193 -15.36 16.16 -24.45
CA LEU A 193 -15.65 14.78 -24.04
C LEU A 193 -15.71 14.66 -22.50
N SER A 194 -14.77 15.25 -21.77
CA SER A 194 -14.75 15.26 -20.30
C SER A 194 -15.99 15.94 -19.72
N GLN A 195 -16.38 17.10 -20.27
CA GLN A 195 -17.62 17.80 -19.89
C GLN A 195 -18.86 16.98 -20.26
N ARG A 196 -18.88 16.29 -21.40
CA ARG A 196 -19.98 15.41 -21.82
C ARG A 196 -20.17 14.24 -20.85
N VAL A 197 -19.08 13.61 -20.41
CA VAL A 197 -19.11 12.54 -19.38
C VAL A 197 -19.64 13.08 -18.05
N VAL A 198 -19.13 14.23 -17.58
CA VAL A 198 -19.61 14.87 -16.35
C VAL A 198 -21.10 15.20 -16.43
N GLN A 199 -21.58 15.67 -17.58
CA GLN A 199 -23.00 15.99 -17.77
C GLN A 199 -23.88 14.72 -17.69
N LEU A 200 -23.47 13.61 -18.30
CA LEU A 200 -24.22 12.34 -18.19
C LEU A 200 -24.37 11.88 -16.73
N TYR A 201 -23.32 12.00 -15.92
CA TYR A 201 -23.41 11.71 -14.48
C TYR A 201 -24.36 12.65 -13.74
N LYS A 202 -24.30 13.96 -14.02
CA LYS A 202 -25.23 14.94 -13.41
C LYS A 202 -26.68 14.69 -13.81
N ASP A 203 -26.94 14.38 -15.08
CA ASP A 203 -28.26 14.03 -15.60
C ASP A 203 -28.83 12.77 -14.93
N ALA A 204 -27.95 11.83 -14.57
CA ALA A 204 -28.27 10.62 -13.80
C ALA A 204 -28.30 10.82 -12.27
N GLY A 205 -28.14 12.05 -11.77
CA GLY A 205 -28.23 12.38 -10.35
C GLY A 205 -26.95 12.14 -9.52
N TYR A 206 -25.81 11.88 -10.16
CA TYR A 206 -24.51 11.73 -9.49
C TYR A 206 -23.81 13.07 -9.30
N LEU A 207 -23.04 13.19 -8.22
CA LEU A 207 -22.01 14.22 -8.11
C LEU A 207 -20.88 13.88 -9.08
N ALA A 208 -20.52 14.83 -9.97
CA ALA A 208 -19.45 14.65 -10.92
C ALA A 208 -18.80 15.98 -11.32
N ARG A 209 -17.49 15.95 -11.59
CA ARG A 209 -16.71 17.10 -12.07
C ARG A 209 -15.44 16.66 -12.80
N THR A 210 -14.82 17.61 -13.49
CA THR A 210 -13.49 17.42 -14.08
C THR A 210 -12.38 17.61 -13.04
N THR A 211 -11.20 17.03 -13.33
CA THR A 211 -9.94 17.24 -12.60
C THR A 211 -8.88 17.83 -13.52
N THR A 212 -8.20 18.88 -13.08
CA THR A 212 -7.22 19.62 -13.91
C THR A 212 -5.82 18.98 -13.87
N LYS A 213 -4.91 19.42 -14.76
CA LYS A 213 -3.51 18.96 -14.80
C LYS A 213 -2.71 19.20 -13.51
N SER A 214 -3.18 20.07 -12.62
CA SER A 214 -2.53 20.36 -11.32
C SER A 214 -3.24 19.71 -10.14
N GLU A 215 -4.42 19.15 -10.33
CA GLU A 215 -5.17 18.46 -9.29
C GLU A 215 -4.63 17.03 -9.16
N ALA A 216 -4.18 16.65 -7.96
CA ALA A 216 -3.89 15.25 -7.68
C ALA A 216 -5.17 14.41 -7.82
N ARG A 217 -5.03 13.14 -8.18
CA ARG A 217 -6.14 12.19 -8.03
C ARG A 217 -6.69 12.25 -6.61
N GLY A 218 -8.03 12.16 -6.49
CA GLY A 218 -8.70 12.11 -5.19
C GLY A 218 -8.25 10.92 -4.34
N SER A 219 -8.71 10.85 -3.08
CA SER A 219 -8.33 9.82 -2.13
C SER A 219 -8.81 8.41 -2.54
N ASP A 220 -8.04 7.75 -3.39
CA ASP A 220 -8.27 6.42 -3.97
C ASP A 220 -7.74 5.25 -3.13
N GLY A 221 -7.30 5.54 -1.90
CA GLY A 221 -6.74 4.56 -0.97
C GLY A 221 -5.38 3.96 -1.35
N ARG A 222 -4.82 4.27 -2.53
CA ARG A 222 -3.55 3.67 -3.01
C ARG A 222 -2.32 4.46 -2.55
N GLY A 223 -2.49 5.73 -2.20
CA GLY A 223 -1.44 6.57 -1.60
C GLY A 223 -0.46 7.16 -2.61
N PHE A 224 -0.88 7.33 -3.86
CA PHE A 224 -0.10 7.97 -4.92
C PHE A 224 -0.61 9.37 -5.20
N ASN A 225 0.13 10.38 -4.74
CA ASN A 225 -0.23 11.77 -4.97
C ASN A 225 0.28 12.25 -6.34
N GLY A 226 -0.64 12.61 -7.23
CA GLY A 226 -0.33 13.30 -8.48
C GLY A 226 -1.46 13.25 -9.53
N PRO A 227 -1.42 14.14 -10.54
CA PRO A 227 -2.26 14.08 -11.73
C PRO A 227 -1.75 13.02 -12.71
N GLY A 228 -2.62 12.59 -13.62
CA GLY A 228 -2.26 11.78 -14.79
C GLY A 228 -3.08 10.50 -14.98
N LEU A 229 -2.73 9.76 -16.03
CA LEU A 229 -3.19 8.40 -16.30
C LEU A 229 -2.36 7.41 -15.46
N ASP A 230 -3.00 6.42 -14.84
CA ASP A 230 -2.32 5.35 -14.10
C ASP A 230 -1.78 4.26 -15.01
N HIS A 231 -0.97 3.36 -14.45
CA HIS A 231 -0.37 2.27 -15.20
C HIS A 231 -1.38 1.25 -15.73
N GLY A 232 -2.54 1.10 -15.09
CA GLY A 232 -3.67 0.33 -15.60
C GLY A 232 -4.24 0.90 -16.92
N VAL A 233 -4.01 2.19 -17.19
CA VAL A 233 -4.26 2.83 -18.48
C VAL A 233 -3.00 2.85 -19.37
N PHE A 234 -1.93 3.52 -18.95
CA PHE A 234 -0.84 3.88 -19.87
C PHE A 234 0.05 2.70 -20.26
N VAL A 235 0.22 1.68 -19.42
CA VAL A 235 1.03 0.49 -19.77
C VAL A 235 0.35 -0.35 -20.87
N PRO A 236 -0.92 -0.78 -20.74
CA PRO A 236 -1.59 -1.49 -21.83
C PRO A 236 -1.81 -0.58 -23.06
N PHE A 237 -2.12 0.71 -22.88
CA PHE A 237 -2.32 1.61 -24.02
C PHE A 237 -1.03 1.86 -24.80
N ARG A 238 0.13 1.92 -24.13
CA ARG A 238 1.45 1.96 -24.79
C ARG A 238 1.70 0.71 -25.65
N LEU A 239 1.15 -0.45 -25.30
CA LEU A 239 1.23 -1.68 -26.10
C LEU A 239 0.23 -1.67 -27.25
N MET A 240 -1.00 -1.24 -26.99
CA MET A 240 -2.10 -1.19 -27.96
C MET A 240 -1.91 -0.11 -29.05
N PHE A 241 -1.29 1.02 -28.71
CA PHE A 241 -1.30 2.23 -29.54
C PHE A 241 0.10 2.84 -29.79
N GLY A 242 1.16 2.32 -29.15
CA GLY A 242 2.53 2.83 -29.27
C GLY A 242 2.89 3.88 -28.21
N GLU A 243 4.09 4.47 -28.30
CA GLU A 243 4.56 5.50 -27.35
C GLU A 243 3.91 6.88 -27.55
N GLU A 244 3.37 7.15 -28.75
CA GLU A 244 2.72 8.42 -29.09
C GLU A 244 1.40 8.13 -29.80
N PHE A 245 0.30 8.58 -29.20
CA PHE A 245 -1.07 8.35 -29.64
C PHE A 245 -1.91 9.62 -29.44
N MET A 246 -1.79 10.54 -30.40
CA MET A 246 -2.35 11.90 -30.31
C MET A 246 -3.63 12.11 -31.13
N ASP A 247 -3.94 11.23 -32.08
CA ASP A 247 -5.07 11.43 -33.00
C ASP A 247 -6.44 11.37 -32.27
N ILE A 248 -6.61 10.34 -31.43
CA ILE A 248 -7.86 10.04 -30.73
C ILE A 248 -7.67 10.38 -29.24
N PRO A 249 -8.50 11.25 -28.66
CA PRO A 249 -8.34 11.68 -27.29
C PRO A 249 -8.71 10.56 -26.30
N ILE A 250 -8.02 10.55 -25.17
CA ILE A 250 -8.27 9.64 -24.04
C ILE A 250 -8.72 10.47 -22.84
N VAL A 251 -9.90 10.14 -22.33
CA VAL A 251 -10.47 10.68 -21.09
C VAL A 251 -10.65 9.53 -20.11
N GLU A 252 -10.07 9.66 -18.92
CA GLU A 252 -10.19 8.64 -17.87
C GLU A 252 -11.26 9.06 -16.84
N VAL A 253 -11.95 8.07 -16.29
CA VAL A 253 -13.06 8.23 -15.35
C VAL A 253 -12.87 7.28 -14.16
N SER A 254 -13.01 7.84 -12.96
CA SER A 254 -12.95 7.08 -11.71
C SER A 254 -14.12 6.11 -11.50
N ILE A 255 -13.83 4.91 -10.96
CA ILE A 255 -14.80 3.88 -10.58
C ILE A 255 -15.36 4.09 -9.17
N ASP A 256 -16.50 3.44 -8.82
CA ASP A 256 -17.10 3.59 -7.50
C ASP A 256 -16.29 2.85 -6.42
N GLY A 257 -15.66 3.63 -5.54
CA GLY A 257 -14.75 3.16 -4.51
C GLY A 257 -15.38 2.43 -3.34
N THR A 258 -16.71 2.22 -3.32
CA THR A 258 -17.28 1.20 -2.41
C THR A 258 -17.06 -0.21 -2.94
N LEU A 259 -16.62 -0.35 -4.21
CA LEU A 259 -16.37 -1.61 -4.91
C LEU A 259 -17.59 -2.55 -4.95
N ASP A 260 -18.78 -1.98 -4.79
CA ASP A 260 -20.04 -2.70 -4.92
C ASP A 260 -20.32 -3.01 -6.40
N PRO A 261 -20.69 -4.26 -6.74
CA PRO A 261 -21.02 -4.66 -8.11
C PRO A 261 -22.17 -3.87 -8.75
N GLN A 262 -23.23 -3.56 -7.99
CA GLN A 262 -24.42 -2.88 -8.54
C GLN A 262 -24.13 -1.40 -8.80
N LYS A 263 -23.38 -0.74 -7.91
CA LYS A 263 -22.95 0.64 -8.12
C LYS A 263 -21.97 0.78 -9.29
N ASN A 264 -20.99 -0.11 -9.41
CA ASN A 264 -20.07 -0.09 -10.55
C ASN A 264 -20.78 -0.45 -11.87
N TRP A 265 -21.81 -1.29 -11.84
CA TRP A 265 -22.71 -1.49 -12.97
C TRP A 265 -23.44 -0.19 -13.36
N ALA A 266 -24.02 0.52 -12.39
CA ALA A 266 -24.73 1.78 -12.62
C ALA A 266 -23.80 2.88 -13.17
N VAL A 267 -22.56 2.96 -12.69
CA VAL A 267 -21.50 3.83 -13.25
C VAL A 267 -21.32 3.58 -14.76
N GLY A 268 -21.31 2.31 -15.18
CA GLY A 268 -21.29 1.93 -16.60
C GLY A 268 -22.55 2.36 -17.36
N GLU A 269 -23.75 2.12 -16.80
CA GLU A 269 -25.02 2.44 -17.45
C GLU A 269 -25.15 3.93 -17.81
N VAL A 270 -24.60 4.83 -16.98
CA VAL A 270 -24.59 6.28 -17.22
C VAL A 270 -23.84 6.66 -18.49
N VAL A 271 -22.68 6.05 -18.75
CA VAL A 271 -21.84 6.37 -19.92
C VAL A 271 -22.22 5.61 -21.18
N ALA A 272 -23.13 4.64 -21.10
CA ALA A 272 -23.62 3.86 -22.24
C ALA A 272 -24.04 4.68 -23.49
N PRO A 273 -24.63 5.90 -23.39
CA PRO A 273 -24.98 6.71 -24.57
C PRO A 273 -23.78 7.10 -25.44
N LEU A 274 -22.59 7.28 -24.87
CA LEU A 274 -21.38 7.72 -25.59
C LEU A 274 -20.99 6.78 -26.73
N ARG A 275 -21.34 5.49 -26.62
CA ARG A 275 -21.13 4.47 -27.66
C ARG A 275 -21.85 4.79 -28.98
N ARG A 276 -22.98 5.50 -28.90
CA ARG A 276 -23.73 5.99 -30.06
C ARG A 276 -23.21 7.30 -30.62
N GLU A 277 -22.48 8.04 -29.79
CA GLU A 277 -21.77 9.27 -30.19
C GLU A 277 -20.47 8.94 -30.95
N GLY A 278 -20.06 7.66 -30.96
CA GLY A 278 -18.83 7.17 -31.61
C GLY A 278 -17.62 7.12 -30.68
N ILE A 279 -17.86 7.09 -29.36
CA ILE A 279 -16.83 6.96 -28.33
C ILE A 279 -16.64 5.49 -27.96
N LEU A 280 -15.39 5.05 -27.91
CA LEU A 280 -15.02 3.72 -27.45
C LEU A 280 -14.95 3.72 -25.91
N ILE A 281 -15.64 2.79 -25.25
CA ILE A 281 -15.59 2.62 -23.80
C ILE A 281 -14.74 1.40 -23.48
N LEU A 282 -13.63 1.62 -22.75
CA LEU A 282 -12.72 0.58 -22.29
C LEU A 282 -12.71 0.52 -20.76
N SER A 283 -12.86 -0.66 -20.18
CA SER A 283 -12.70 -0.89 -18.75
C SER A 283 -11.57 -1.89 -18.52
N GLY A 284 -10.47 -1.40 -17.95
CA GLY A 284 -9.28 -2.19 -17.64
C GLY A 284 -9.42 -2.82 -16.26
N GLY A 285 -9.31 -4.15 -16.20
CA GLY A 285 -9.35 -4.92 -14.95
C GLY A 285 -8.57 -6.24 -15.08
N LEU A 286 -8.68 -7.09 -14.06
CA LEU A 286 -8.21 -8.48 -14.08
C LEU A 286 -9.25 -9.37 -13.41
N LEU A 287 -9.45 -10.58 -13.95
CA LEU A 287 -10.42 -11.54 -13.41
C LEU A 287 -9.80 -12.57 -12.48
N VAL A 288 -8.47 -12.65 -12.43
CA VAL A 288 -7.71 -13.19 -11.29
C VAL A 288 -6.61 -12.20 -10.96
N HIS A 289 -6.59 -11.71 -9.72
CA HIS A 289 -5.58 -10.79 -9.22
C HIS A 289 -5.34 -11.00 -7.72
N ASN A 290 -4.52 -12.00 -7.39
CA ASN A 290 -4.14 -12.30 -6.01
C ASN A 290 -2.63 -12.34 -5.84
N LEU A 291 -2.03 -11.18 -5.53
CA LEU A 291 -0.60 -11.07 -5.22
C LEU A 291 -0.18 -11.83 -3.94
N ARG A 292 -1.13 -12.33 -3.13
CA ARG A 292 -0.85 -13.25 -2.01
C ARG A 292 -0.54 -14.69 -2.48
N ASP A 293 -1.05 -15.07 -3.65
CA ASP A 293 -0.87 -16.38 -4.27
C ASP A 293 -0.47 -16.21 -5.74
N MET A 294 0.83 -16.04 -6.00
CA MET A 294 1.33 -15.88 -7.37
C MET A 294 1.02 -17.07 -8.29
N SER A 295 0.72 -18.26 -7.73
CA SER A 295 0.28 -19.40 -8.55
C SER A 295 -1.09 -19.16 -9.18
N SER A 296 -1.92 -18.30 -8.59
CA SER A 296 -3.25 -17.94 -9.09
C SER A 296 -3.23 -17.37 -10.50
N PHE A 297 -2.13 -16.71 -10.92
CA PHE A 297 -1.94 -16.14 -12.26
C PHE A 297 -1.56 -17.18 -13.33
N SER A 298 -1.28 -18.44 -12.95
CA SER A 298 -0.98 -19.53 -13.88
C SER A 298 -2.15 -20.50 -13.97
N GLU A 299 -2.70 -20.72 -15.18
CA GLU A 299 -3.74 -21.72 -15.41
C GLU A 299 -3.28 -23.13 -14.98
N VAL A 300 -1.98 -23.42 -15.08
CA VAL A 300 -1.40 -24.70 -14.67
C VAL A 300 -1.38 -24.81 -13.14
N HIS A 301 -0.78 -23.83 -12.45
CA HIS A 301 -0.47 -23.94 -11.03
C HIS A 301 -1.56 -23.43 -10.08
N ALA A 302 -2.53 -22.64 -10.56
CA ALA A 302 -3.59 -22.10 -9.72
C ALA A 302 -4.36 -23.20 -8.97
N ASN A 303 -4.72 -22.90 -7.73
CA ASN A 303 -5.52 -23.78 -6.89
C ASN A 303 -6.94 -23.98 -7.47
N SER A 304 -7.63 -25.04 -7.05
CA SER A 304 -8.96 -25.40 -7.59
C SER A 304 -10.02 -24.32 -7.39
N LEU A 305 -10.00 -23.58 -6.28
CA LEU A 305 -10.99 -22.52 -6.01
C LEU A 305 -10.87 -21.36 -7.01
N VAL A 306 -9.64 -20.99 -7.39
CA VAL A 306 -9.39 -19.95 -8.40
C VAL A 306 -9.82 -20.44 -9.79
N LYS A 307 -9.51 -21.70 -10.14
CA LYS A 307 -9.94 -22.32 -11.40
C LYS A 307 -11.47 -22.42 -11.52
N GLU A 308 -12.14 -22.88 -10.46
CA GLU A 308 -13.60 -22.91 -10.37
C GLU A 308 -14.21 -21.51 -10.52
N PHE A 309 -13.60 -20.50 -9.89
CA PHE A 309 -14.08 -19.12 -10.02
C PHE A 309 -13.86 -18.55 -11.43
N HIS A 310 -12.71 -18.81 -12.05
CA HIS A 310 -12.45 -18.44 -13.44
C HIS A 310 -13.49 -19.04 -14.38
N GLN A 311 -13.82 -20.33 -14.20
CA GLN A 311 -14.88 -20.99 -14.97
C GLN A 311 -16.26 -20.39 -14.66
N ALA A 312 -16.60 -20.14 -13.40
CA ALA A 312 -17.88 -19.53 -13.02
C ALA A 312 -18.10 -18.14 -13.67
N ILE A 313 -17.04 -17.36 -13.89
CA ILE A 313 -17.14 -16.09 -14.64
C ILE A 313 -17.45 -16.34 -16.12
N LEU A 314 -16.78 -17.33 -16.74
CA LEU A 314 -17.02 -17.71 -18.14
C LEU A 314 -18.41 -18.32 -18.35
N ASP A 315 -18.93 -19.04 -17.37
CA ASP A 315 -20.30 -19.55 -17.36
C ASP A 315 -21.29 -18.39 -17.23
N ALA A 316 -21.09 -17.48 -16.25
CA ALA A 316 -21.95 -16.31 -16.04
C ALA A 316 -21.99 -15.38 -17.26
N ILE A 317 -20.85 -15.09 -17.90
CA ILE A 317 -20.78 -14.18 -19.05
C ILE A 317 -21.44 -14.76 -20.31
N THR A 318 -21.53 -16.10 -20.43
CA THR A 318 -22.11 -16.79 -21.60
C THR A 318 -23.59 -17.16 -21.45
N ILE A 319 -24.21 -16.93 -20.29
CA ILE A 319 -25.67 -17.03 -20.12
C ILE A 319 -26.35 -16.14 -21.17
N ALA A 320 -27.27 -16.70 -21.96
CA ALA A 320 -27.89 -15.97 -23.08
C ALA A 320 -28.85 -14.86 -22.62
N ASP A 321 -29.69 -15.14 -21.62
CA ASP A 321 -30.67 -14.18 -21.09
C ASP A 321 -29.97 -13.02 -20.34
N PRO A 322 -30.22 -11.74 -20.71
CA PRO A 322 -29.54 -10.61 -20.08
C PRO A 322 -29.81 -10.45 -18.58
N GLY A 323 -31.03 -10.76 -18.12
CA GLY A 323 -31.41 -10.64 -16.71
C GLY A 323 -30.71 -11.69 -15.85
N ALA A 324 -30.75 -12.95 -16.28
CA ALA A 324 -30.05 -14.05 -15.63
C ALA A 324 -28.52 -13.86 -15.67
N ARG A 325 -27.96 -13.36 -16.79
CA ARG A 325 -26.54 -12.98 -16.89
C ARG A 325 -26.18 -11.87 -15.89
N LYS A 326 -26.97 -10.79 -15.82
CA LYS A 326 -26.74 -9.70 -14.85
C LYS A 326 -26.75 -10.24 -13.42
N GLN A 327 -27.73 -11.06 -13.04
CA GLN A 327 -27.80 -11.65 -11.70
C GLN A 327 -26.60 -12.57 -11.41
N ALA A 328 -26.27 -13.48 -12.32
CA ALA A 328 -25.13 -14.39 -12.17
C ALA A 328 -23.80 -13.63 -12.03
N LEU A 329 -23.61 -12.55 -12.80
CA LEU A 329 -22.43 -11.69 -12.69
C LEU A 329 -22.35 -11.02 -11.30
N LEU A 330 -23.45 -10.48 -10.77
CA LEU A 330 -23.46 -9.87 -9.43
C LEU A 330 -23.14 -10.89 -8.32
N ASP A 331 -23.68 -12.11 -8.45
CA ASP A 331 -23.49 -13.22 -7.51
C ASP A 331 -22.02 -13.73 -7.47
N LEU A 332 -21.18 -13.42 -8.46
CA LEU A 332 -19.76 -13.82 -8.51
C LEU A 332 -18.97 -13.34 -7.29
N THR A 333 -19.31 -12.19 -6.71
CA THR A 333 -18.65 -11.70 -5.48
C THR A 333 -18.92 -12.55 -4.23
N SER A 334 -19.99 -13.36 -4.27
CA SER A 334 -20.33 -14.33 -3.24
C SER A 334 -19.78 -15.74 -3.53
N HIS A 335 -19.14 -15.96 -4.68
CA HIS A 335 -18.56 -17.25 -5.04
C HIS A 335 -17.41 -17.63 -4.09
N ARG A 336 -17.33 -18.91 -3.71
CA ARG A 336 -16.31 -19.40 -2.74
C ARG A 336 -14.87 -19.10 -3.16
N GLY A 337 -14.60 -19.11 -4.46
CA GLY A 337 -13.29 -18.81 -5.03
C GLY A 337 -13.01 -17.32 -5.24
N PHE A 338 -14.00 -16.42 -5.07
CA PHE A 338 -13.82 -14.99 -5.30
C PHE A 338 -12.66 -14.44 -4.47
N ARG A 339 -12.65 -14.67 -3.15
CA ARG A 339 -11.58 -14.19 -2.25
C ARG A 339 -10.26 -14.95 -2.40
N ALA A 340 -10.25 -16.09 -3.08
CA ALA A 340 -9.02 -16.80 -3.46
C ALA A 340 -8.39 -16.20 -4.74
N ALA A 341 -9.21 -15.64 -5.63
CA ALA A 341 -8.77 -14.95 -6.85
C ALA A 341 -8.56 -13.43 -6.65
N HIS A 342 -9.23 -12.83 -5.66
CA HIS A 342 -9.30 -11.39 -5.40
C HIS A 342 -9.37 -11.08 -3.89
N PRO A 343 -8.24 -10.74 -3.26
CA PRO A 343 -8.23 -10.23 -1.88
C PRO A 343 -9.15 -9.01 -1.70
N ARG A 344 -9.02 -8.05 -2.64
CA ARG A 344 -9.85 -6.86 -2.82
C ARG A 344 -10.58 -6.98 -4.16
N ALA A 345 -11.78 -6.41 -4.27
CA ALA A 345 -12.60 -6.47 -5.48
C ALA A 345 -12.20 -5.46 -6.56
N ASP A 346 -11.17 -4.63 -6.32
CA ASP A 346 -10.81 -3.46 -7.11
C ASP A 346 -10.46 -3.79 -8.56
N HIS A 347 -9.62 -4.81 -8.79
CA HIS A 347 -9.24 -5.23 -10.14
C HIS A 347 -10.39 -5.95 -10.86
N PHE A 348 -11.41 -6.42 -10.12
CA PHE A 348 -12.55 -7.17 -10.64
C PHE A 348 -13.74 -6.30 -11.05
N VAL A 349 -14.05 -5.23 -10.30
CA VAL A 349 -15.24 -4.39 -10.57
C VAL A 349 -15.29 -3.65 -11.92
N PRO A 350 -14.17 -3.38 -12.65
CA PRO A 350 -14.24 -2.87 -14.03
C PRO A 350 -15.06 -3.76 -14.97
N LEU A 351 -15.19 -5.07 -14.67
CA LEU A 351 -16.12 -5.97 -15.39
C LEU A 351 -17.57 -5.44 -15.37
N TYR A 352 -18.02 -4.93 -14.23
CA TYR A 352 -19.38 -4.40 -14.08
C TYR A 352 -19.55 -3.06 -14.79
N VAL A 353 -18.52 -2.22 -14.81
CA VAL A 353 -18.55 -0.94 -15.55
C VAL A 353 -18.69 -1.18 -17.05
N ALA A 354 -17.90 -2.12 -17.61
CA ALA A 354 -18.05 -2.52 -19.01
C ALA A 354 -19.42 -3.13 -19.32
N ALA A 355 -19.93 -4.00 -18.44
CA ALA A 355 -21.24 -4.62 -18.61
C ALA A 355 -22.39 -3.61 -18.56
N GLY A 356 -22.36 -2.68 -17.61
CA GLY A 356 -23.30 -1.56 -17.51
C GLY A 356 -23.25 -0.65 -18.74
N ALA A 357 -22.05 -0.32 -19.23
CA ALA A 357 -21.87 0.48 -20.44
C ALA A 357 -22.43 -0.22 -21.70
N GLY A 358 -22.36 -1.55 -21.77
CA GLY A 358 -23.06 -2.36 -22.78
C GLY A 358 -24.59 -2.19 -22.76
N GLY A 359 -25.16 -1.88 -21.60
CA GLY A 359 -26.59 -1.67 -21.38
C GLY A 359 -27.34 -2.95 -20.98
N ASN A 360 -28.52 -2.78 -20.38
CA ASN A 360 -29.25 -3.87 -19.70
C ASN A 360 -29.67 -5.05 -20.58
N ASN A 361 -29.80 -4.85 -21.90
CA ASN A 361 -30.10 -5.91 -22.87
C ASN A 361 -28.92 -6.15 -23.83
N SER A 362 -27.67 -5.99 -23.37
CA SER A 362 -26.49 -6.27 -24.18
C SER A 362 -26.30 -7.77 -24.41
N ASP A 363 -26.10 -8.20 -25.65
CA ASP A 363 -25.41 -9.44 -25.98
C ASP A 363 -23.94 -9.31 -25.58
N VAL A 364 -23.30 -10.44 -25.24
CA VAL A 364 -21.89 -10.47 -24.85
C VAL A 364 -21.12 -11.48 -25.69
N LYS A 365 -19.94 -11.10 -26.16
CA LYS A 365 -18.99 -11.96 -26.86
C LYS A 365 -17.70 -12.05 -26.05
N VAL A 366 -17.24 -13.27 -25.80
CA VAL A 366 -15.86 -13.51 -25.37
C VAL A 366 -14.96 -13.30 -26.59
N VAL A 367 -14.19 -12.20 -26.59
CA VAL A 367 -13.23 -11.89 -27.66
C VAL A 367 -11.96 -12.67 -27.44
N SER A 368 -11.46 -12.70 -26.20
CA SER A 368 -10.28 -13.48 -25.80
C SER A 368 -10.52 -14.14 -24.45
N ALA A 369 -10.10 -15.39 -24.30
CA ALA A 369 -10.21 -16.21 -23.10
C ALA A 369 -8.83 -16.55 -22.52
N ILE A 370 -7.90 -15.58 -22.57
CA ILE A 370 -6.64 -15.65 -21.83
C ILE A 370 -6.98 -15.80 -20.33
N TYR A 371 -6.39 -16.82 -19.71
CA TYR A 371 -6.61 -17.10 -18.29
C TYR A 371 -6.25 -15.90 -17.41
N GLY A 372 -7.10 -15.59 -16.42
CA GLY A 372 -6.96 -14.43 -15.53
C GLY A 372 -7.23 -13.05 -16.17
N ALA A 373 -7.03 -12.90 -17.48
CA ALA A 373 -7.13 -11.63 -18.22
C ALA A 373 -7.93 -11.74 -19.55
N PRO A 374 -9.15 -12.30 -19.56
CA PRO A 374 -9.95 -12.39 -20.78
C PRO A 374 -10.52 -11.01 -21.18
N THR A 375 -10.91 -10.90 -22.45
CA THR A 375 -11.49 -9.69 -23.05
C THR A 375 -12.93 -9.98 -23.48
N PHE A 376 -13.87 -9.16 -23.02
CA PHE A 376 -15.29 -9.28 -23.31
C PHE A 376 -15.80 -8.02 -24.02
N ALA A 377 -16.67 -8.21 -25.01
CA ALA A 377 -17.38 -7.14 -25.69
C ALA A 377 -18.88 -7.22 -25.36
N PHE A 378 -19.43 -6.13 -24.84
CA PHE A 378 -20.84 -5.98 -24.50
C PHE A 378 -21.50 -5.03 -25.52
N ASP A 379 -22.44 -5.55 -26.32
CA ASP A 379 -23.09 -4.78 -27.38
C ASP A 379 -24.61 -5.01 -27.41
N PHE A 380 -25.36 -4.03 -27.89
CA PHE A 380 -26.81 -4.12 -28.04
C PHE A 380 -27.16 -4.60 -29.45
N ARG A 381 -27.54 -5.88 -29.61
CA ARG A 381 -28.20 -6.31 -30.84
C ARG A 381 -29.62 -5.75 -30.92
N GLN A 382 -29.88 -4.92 -31.92
CA GLN A 382 -31.22 -4.90 -32.51
C GLN A 382 -31.47 -6.26 -33.19
N LEU A 383 -32.58 -6.93 -32.85
CA LEU A 383 -32.95 -8.21 -33.48
C LEU A 383 -33.14 -8.03 -34.99
N ALA A 384 -32.22 -8.58 -35.78
CA ALA A 384 -32.38 -8.71 -37.21
C ALA A 384 -33.13 -10.02 -37.55
N ARG A 385 -34.44 -9.89 -37.76
CA ARG A 385 -35.32 -10.76 -38.58
C ARG A 385 -35.14 -12.29 -38.50
N ARG A 386 -36.15 -12.97 -37.92
CA ARG A 386 -36.61 -14.27 -38.44
C ARG A 386 -38.09 -14.19 -38.85
N THR A 387 -38.33 -14.46 -40.13
CA THR A 387 -39.57 -14.98 -40.75
C THR A 387 -40.92 -14.51 -40.16
N GLY A 388 -41.61 -13.62 -40.88
CA GLY A 388 -42.80 -12.94 -40.36
C GLY A 388 -44.13 -13.68 -40.48
N VAL A 389 -45.04 -13.31 -39.59
CA VAL A 389 -46.50 -13.32 -39.74
C VAL A 389 -46.98 -12.02 -39.07
N TYR A 390 -47.83 -11.23 -39.73
CA TYR A 390 -48.49 -10.07 -39.10
C TYR A 390 -49.54 -10.58 -38.08
N PRO A 391 -49.74 -9.87 -36.97
CA PRO A 391 -50.98 -9.10 -36.92
C PRO A 391 -50.81 -7.66 -36.44
N ASN A 392 -51.74 -6.81 -36.85
CA ASN A 392 -51.89 -5.42 -36.41
C ASN A 392 -52.16 -5.34 -34.90
N LEU A 393 -51.70 -4.29 -34.20
CA LEU A 393 -52.58 -3.27 -33.61
C LEU A 393 -51.85 -2.07 -32.97
N PHE A 394 -52.53 -0.92 -33.01
CA PHE A 394 -52.35 0.33 -32.25
C PHE A 394 -50.98 1.02 -32.15
N ILE A 395 -50.79 1.97 -33.06
CA ILE A 395 -50.28 3.30 -32.69
C ILE A 395 -51.37 4.00 -31.84
N MET A 396 -51.02 4.57 -30.69
CA MET A 396 -51.83 5.62 -30.07
C MET A 396 -50.98 6.83 -29.73
N SER A 397 -51.31 7.94 -30.39
CA SER A 397 -50.84 9.28 -30.06
C SER A 397 -51.60 9.81 -28.85
N THR A 398 -50.90 10.49 -27.94
CA THR A 398 -51.51 11.51 -27.09
C THR A 398 -50.58 12.73 -27.01
N ALA A 399 -50.89 13.74 -27.81
CA ALA A 399 -50.47 15.11 -27.55
C ALA A 399 -51.49 15.82 -26.64
N ASN A 400 -51.10 17.02 -26.16
CA ASN A 400 -51.90 18.01 -25.44
C ASN A 400 -52.27 17.70 -23.97
N MET A 401 -51.62 18.44 -23.06
CA MET A 401 -52.35 19.46 -22.31
C MET A 401 -51.59 20.79 -22.34
N ASP A 402 -52.25 21.83 -22.85
CA ASP A 402 -51.89 23.23 -22.61
C ASP A 402 -52.29 23.61 -21.18
N HIS A 403 -51.49 24.46 -20.54
CA HIS A 403 -52.02 25.60 -19.79
C HIS A 403 -50.96 26.70 -19.67
N SER A 404 -51.31 27.89 -20.17
CA SER A 404 -50.45 29.07 -20.24
C SER A 404 -50.86 30.12 -19.22
N ILE A 405 -49.89 30.69 -18.49
CA ILE A 405 -49.97 32.02 -17.87
C ILE A 405 -48.58 32.69 -17.95
N TYR A 406 -48.53 33.89 -18.54
CA TYR A 406 -47.39 34.83 -18.69
C TYR A 406 -47.21 35.74 -17.43
N PRO A 407 -46.24 36.68 -17.28
CA PRO A 407 -45.29 37.30 -18.24
C PRO A 407 -43.79 37.18 -17.87
N ALA A 408 -42.83 37.14 -18.79
CA ALA A 408 -42.38 38.13 -19.78
C ALA A 408 -41.70 39.40 -19.21
N PHE A 409 -40.39 39.53 -19.44
CA PHE A 409 -39.67 40.80 -19.53
C PHE A 409 -38.77 40.80 -20.78
N ARG A 410 -38.91 41.84 -21.62
CA ARG A 410 -37.92 42.29 -22.62
C ARG A 410 -36.81 43.07 -21.86
N SER A 411 -35.64 43.48 -22.35
CA SER A 411 -34.90 43.58 -23.63
C SER A 411 -33.40 43.81 -23.22
N ALA A 412 -32.35 43.94 -24.01
CA ALA A 412 -32.16 44.48 -25.37
C ALA A 412 -30.82 43.98 -25.97
N SER A 413 -30.46 44.46 -27.17
CA SER A 413 -29.42 43.92 -28.04
C SER A 413 -28.37 44.93 -28.49
N LEU A 414 -27.13 44.44 -28.73
CA LEU A 414 -26.10 44.98 -29.66
C LEU A 414 -25.38 46.30 -29.26
N PRO A 415 -24.24 46.69 -29.90
CA PRO A 415 -23.50 46.02 -31.00
C PRO A 415 -21.99 45.76 -30.79
N SER A 416 -21.45 45.05 -31.79
CA SER A 416 -20.04 44.75 -32.10
C SER A 416 -19.13 45.95 -32.43
N HIS A 417 -17.80 45.73 -32.36
CA HIS A 417 -16.87 46.27 -33.38
C HIS A 417 -15.68 45.34 -33.71
N THR A 418 -15.53 45.06 -35.00
CA THR A 418 -14.32 44.67 -35.76
C THR A 418 -13.25 45.78 -35.74
N ALA A 419 -11.99 45.65 -36.17
CA ALA A 419 -11.06 44.58 -36.58
C ALA A 419 -9.63 45.21 -36.47
N LEU A 420 -8.49 44.50 -36.61
CA LEU A 420 -7.82 44.19 -37.89
C LEU A 420 -6.48 43.48 -37.60
N ALA A 421 -6.01 42.68 -38.56
CA ALA A 421 -4.71 42.01 -38.52
C ALA A 421 -3.58 42.91 -39.07
N LEU A 422 -2.32 42.49 -38.87
CA LEU A 422 -1.35 42.33 -39.96
C LEU A 422 -0.16 41.47 -39.52
N SER A 423 0.44 40.77 -40.49
CA SER A 423 1.56 39.84 -40.35
C SER A 423 2.90 40.49 -40.72
N THR A 424 4.02 39.95 -40.21
CA THR A 424 5.20 39.60 -41.05
C THR A 424 6.24 38.75 -40.28
N THR A 425 6.75 37.72 -40.97
CA THR A 425 8.09 37.11 -40.81
C THR A 425 8.95 37.58 -42.00
N PRO A 426 10.22 37.13 -42.24
CA PRO A 426 11.15 36.30 -41.46
C PRO A 426 12.48 37.08 -41.14
N ASP A 427 13.61 36.50 -40.71
CA ASP A 427 14.58 35.77 -41.55
C ASP A 427 15.69 35.06 -40.72
N SER A 428 16.64 34.46 -41.43
CA SER A 428 17.65 33.47 -41.03
C SER A 428 19.08 34.04 -40.96
N GLY A 429 20.01 33.33 -40.32
CA GLY A 429 21.43 33.73 -40.28
C GLY A 429 22.38 32.63 -39.74
N VAL A 430 23.36 32.24 -40.56
CA VAL A 430 24.35 31.17 -40.29
C VAL A 430 25.77 31.68 -40.52
N PHE A 431 26.71 31.46 -39.59
CA PHE A 431 28.17 31.32 -39.79
C PHE A 431 28.74 30.69 -38.48
N ARG A 432 29.46 29.54 -38.45
CA ARG A 432 30.89 29.30 -38.79
C ARG A 432 31.85 30.32 -38.14
N ARG A 433 33.05 30.03 -37.60
CA ARG A 433 33.94 28.84 -37.44
C ARG A 433 35.06 29.23 -36.42
N ASP A 434 36.06 28.46 -35.98
CA ASP A 434 36.64 27.10 -36.18
C ASP A 434 37.55 26.76 -34.95
N SER A 435 38.00 25.51 -34.79
CA SER A 435 39.32 25.08 -34.23
C SER A 435 39.74 25.36 -32.75
N ASP A 436 40.48 24.49 -32.05
CA ASP A 436 41.08 23.19 -32.40
C ASP A 436 41.48 22.29 -31.20
N CYS A 437 41.90 21.06 -31.52
CA CYS A 437 42.84 20.17 -30.79
C CYS A 437 42.34 18.98 -29.93
N MET A 438 42.11 17.85 -30.62
CA MET A 438 42.77 16.53 -30.45
C MET A 438 42.59 15.64 -29.18
N LEU A 439 42.04 14.44 -29.44
CA LEU A 439 42.44 13.09 -28.97
C LEU A 439 42.33 12.71 -27.47
N SER A 440 42.09 11.46 -27.07
CA SER A 440 41.46 10.28 -27.73
C SER A 440 41.31 9.12 -26.71
N GLU A 441 40.30 8.28 -26.89
CA GLU A 441 40.11 6.95 -26.26
C GLU A 441 39.88 6.92 -24.73
N GLY A 442 39.13 5.91 -24.26
CA GLY A 442 38.69 5.79 -22.86
C GLY A 442 39.01 4.42 -22.23
N PRO A 443 38.61 4.17 -20.98
CA PRO A 443 38.55 2.83 -20.38
C PRO A 443 37.09 2.37 -20.17
N ILE A 444 36.69 1.11 -20.41
CA ILE A 444 37.14 -0.16 -19.82
C ILE A 444 36.67 -0.33 -18.36
N THR A 445 35.74 -1.28 -18.18
CA THR A 445 35.28 -1.84 -16.90
C THR A 445 36.35 -2.69 -16.20
N PRO A 446 36.43 -2.69 -14.86
CA PRO A 446 37.01 -3.78 -14.08
C PRO A 446 35.96 -4.55 -13.22
N PRO A 447 36.28 -5.78 -12.75
CA PRO A 447 35.26 -6.77 -12.35
C PRO A 447 35.17 -7.07 -10.83
N LEU A 448 34.27 -8.00 -10.50
CA LEU A 448 34.00 -8.57 -9.17
C LEU A 448 35.09 -9.53 -8.66
N SER A 449 35.27 -9.53 -7.34
CA SER A 449 35.71 -10.63 -6.45
C SER A 449 37.07 -11.34 -6.67
N PRO A 450 37.77 -11.62 -5.57
CA PRO A 450 38.57 -12.84 -5.45
C PRO A 450 38.16 -13.70 -4.25
N GLY A 451 38.32 -15.03 -4.39
CA GLY A 451 38.23 -15.98 -3.28
C GLY A 451 39.60 -16.58 -2.93
N ARG A 452 39.72 -17.07 -1.69
CA ARG A 452 40.72 -18.02 -1.13
C ARG A 452 42.15 -18.09 -1.72
N SER A 453 43.11 -17.81 -0.84
CA SER A 453 44.29 -18.67 -0.63
C SER A 453 44.77 -18.58 0.83
N ASP A 454 45.45 -19.62 1.32
CA ASP A 454 45.79 -19.84 2.74
C ASP A 454 47.07 -19.13 3.25
N ASP A 455 47.25 -19.24 4.56
CA ASP A 455 48.47 -19.12 5.39
C ASP A 455 49.13 -17.74 5.65
N GLY A 456 49.26 -17.44 6.96
CA GLY A 456 49.94 -16.26 7.50
C GLY A 456 49.59 -16.00 8.98
N GLU A 457 50.35 -16.58 9.91
CA GLU A 457 50.10 -16.47 11.35
C GLU A 457 50.18 -15.02 11.89
N SER A 458 49.23 -14.65 12.76
CA SER A 458 49.48 -13.73 13.88
C SER A 458 48.31 -13.80 14.89
N GLY A 459 48.47 -14.59 15.94
CA GLY A 459 47.48 -14.69 17.01
C GLY A 459 47.53 -13.46 17.93
N ILE A 460 46.36 -12.91 18.26
CA ILE A 460 46.21 -11.98 19.40
C ILE A 460 45.40 -12.71 20.48
N ILE A 461 46.04 -12.87 21.63
CA ILE A 461 45.50 -13.52 22.82
C ILE A 461 44.49 -12.58 23.48
N VAL A 462 43.34 -13.11 23.87
CA VAL A 462 42.41 -12.44 24.79
C VAL A 462 42.43 -13.22 26.10
N ASP A 463 43.11 -12.65 27.10
CA ASP A 463 43.23 -13.27 28.42
C ASP A 463 41.86 -13.41 29.09
N ALA A 464 41.60 -14.63 29.58
CA ALA A 464 40.50 -14.92 30.49
C ALA A 464 41.04 -15.78 31.63
N GLU A 465 40.92 -15.27 32.86
CA GLU A 465 40.75 -15.99 34.14
C GLU A 465 40.86 -14.96 35.28
N PRO A 466 40.03 -15.09 36.33
CA PRO A 466 40.61 -15.10 37.66
C PRO A 466 40.31 -16.40 38.39
N ARG A 467 41.38 -16.99 38.93
CA ARG A 467 41.41 -18.24 39.68
C ARG A 467 40.48 -18.21 40.90
N TYR A 468 39.82 -19.33 41.17
CA TYR A 468 39.52 -19.75 42.55
C TYR A 468 39.87 -21.22 42.74
N SER A 469 40.74 -21.49 43.72
CA SER A 469 41.20 -22.83 44.09
C SER A 469 41.19 -22.98 45.61
N GLY A 470 40.57 -24.04 46.13
CA GLY A 470 40.53 -24.33 47.57
C GLY A 470 39.28 -25.12 47.99
N PRO A 471 39.40 -26.37 48.45
CA PRO A 471 38.24 -27.25 48.66
C PRO A 471 37.78 -27.35 50.13
N GLY A 472 36.48 -27.62 50.29
CA GLY A 472 35.93 -28.65 51.18
C GLY A 472 36.21 -28.61 52.69
N ARG A 473 35.16 -28.42 53.48
CA ARG A 473 35.00 -29.12 54.76
C ARG A 473 33.53 -29.41 55.08
N GLN A 474 33.21 -30.67 55.32
CA GLN A 474 31.93 -31.10 55.88
C GLN A 474 31.90 -30.79 57.39
N VAL A 475 30.73 -30.40 57.92
CA VAL A 475 30.31 -30.70 59.29
C VAL A 475 28.80 -31.00 59.26
N GLU A 476 28.41 -32.14 59.79
CA GLU A 476 27.01 -32.53 60.01
C GLU A 476 26.47 -31.93 61.32
N ALA A 477 25.17 -31.62 61.41
CA ALA A 477 24.38 -31.84 62.65
C ALA A 477 22.88 -31.51 62.46
N SER A 478 22.09 -32.59 62.38
CA SER A 478 20.73 -32.77 62.91
C SER A 478 19.96 -31.64 63.64
N VAL A 479 18.70 -31.45 63.21
CA VAL A 479 17.45 -31.54 64.01
C VAL A 479 17.36 -30.75 65.34
N SER A 480 16.43 -29.79 65.41
CA SER A 480 15.32 -29.84 66.40
C SER A 480 14.20 -28.83 66.15
N ARG A 481 13.04 -29.14 66.73
CA ARG A 481 11.70 -28.57 66.49
C ARG A 481 11.14 -28.05 67.82
N SER A 482 10.51 -26.87 67.86
CA SER A 482 9.38 -26.45 68.74
C SER A 482 9.16 -24.92 68.66
N GLN A 483 7.95 -24.40 68.37
CA GLN A 483 6.85 -24.04 69.31
C GLN A 483 7.21 -22.91 70.31
N HIS A 484 6.36 -21.95 70.69
CA HIS A 484 5.01 -21.50 70.29
C HIS A 484 4.79 -20.05 70.83
N LEU A 485 3.63 -19.44 70.52
CA LEU A 485 2.99 -18.18 71.01
C LEU A 485 2.86 -17.16 69.84
N GLU A 486 1.69 -16.93 69.20
CA GLU A 486 0.34 -16.55 69.70
C GLU A 486 0.29 -15.19 70.43
N ALA A 487 -0.70 -14.30 70.21
CA ALA A 487 -1.69 -14.13 69.13
C ALA A 487 -2.45 -12.79 69.29
N SER A 488 -2.87 -12.14 68.17
CA SER A 488 -4.10 -11.31 68.05
C SER A 488 -4.20 -10.68 66.65
N HIS A 489 -5.00 -11.15 65.69
CA HIS A 489 -6.47 -11.19 65.51
C HIS A 489 -7.17 -9.90 65.03
N ALA A 490 -7.35 -9.81 63.70
CA ALA A 490 -8.58 -9.41 62.99
C ALA A 490 -8.41 -9.82 61.50
N ARG A 491 -8.85 -10.97 60.97
CA ARG A 491 -10.23 -11.49 60.72
C ARG A 491 -11.11 -10.46 59.99
N ARG A 492 -11.84 -10.77 58.90
CA ARG A 492 -12.17 -12.01 58.12
C ARG A 492 -12.76 -11.52 56.75
N SER A 493 -13.04 -12.28 55.68
CA SER A 493 -13.12 -13.74 55.42
C SER A 493 -13.11 -14.01 53.89
N HIS A 494 -12.69 -15.21 53.47
CA HIS A 494 -13.02 -15.78 52.15
C HIS A 494 -14.42 -16.43 52.16
N GLN A 495 -15.07 -16.48 51.00
CA GLN A 495 -16.11 -17.47 50.68
C GLN A 495 -16.08 -17.79 49.17
N GLN A 496 -16.25 -19.07 48.83
CA GLN A 496 -16.34 -19.56 47.44
C GLN A 496 -17.81 -19.54 46.98
N ASN A 497 -18.09 -19.18 45.72
CA ASN A 497 -18.62 -20.11 44.70
C ASN A 497 -18.97 -19.44 43.35
N ASP A 498 -18.86 -20.26 42.30
CA ASP A 498 -19.67 -20.37 41.08
C ASP A 498 -20.07 -19.17 40.20
N GLY A 499 -19.88 -19.37 38.89
CA GLY A 499 -20.89 -18.99 37.90
C GLY A 499 -20.85 -17.56 37.35
N MET A 500 -19.76 -17.16 36.69
CA MET A 500 -19.76 -15.91 35.92
C MET A 500 -20.16 -16.16 34.47
N GLU A 501 -21.40 -15.78 34.12
CA GLU A 501 -21.90 -15.78 32.74
C GLU A 501 -21.01 -14.89 31.85
N VAL A 502 -20.58 -15.45 30.71
CA VAL A 502 -19.82 -14.69 29.70
C VAL A 502 -20.82 -13.93 28.82
N ASP A 503 -21.06 -12.68 29.17
CA ASP A 503 -21.84 -11.74 28.36
C ASP A 503 -21.21 -11.57 26.95
N PRO A 504 -21.92 -11.97 25.86
CA PRO A 504 -21.36 -11.99 24.52
C PRO A 504 -21.37 -10.57 23.91
N ARG A 505 -20.44 -9.73 24.36
CA ARG A 505 -20.18 -8.42 23.73
C ARG A 505 -19.83 -8.61 22.25
N PRO A 506 -20.49 -7.88 21.32
CA PRO A 506 -20.26 -8.05 19.89
C PRO A 506 -18.84 -7.62 19.51
N LEU A 507 -18.22 -8.37 18.60
CA LEU A 507 -16.91 -8.07 18.02
C LEU A 507 -16.99 -6.83 17.10
N SER A 508 -17.06 -5.64 17.67
CA SER A 508 -16.94 -4.39 16.92
C SER A 508 -15.47 -4.14 16.54
N SER A 509 -15.14 -4.31 15.26
CA SER A 509 -13.81 -4.06 14.70
C SER A 509 -13.52 -2.56 14.49
N SER A 510 -13.79 -1.73 15.50
CA SER A 510 -13.36 -0.33 15.54
C SER A 510 -11.86 -0.26 15.85
N PRO A 511 -11.06 0.56 15.15
CA PRO A 511 -9.68 0.83 15.52
C PRO A 511 -9.60 1.25 16.99
N ARG A 512 -8.62 0.73 17.75
CA ARG A 512 -8.35 1.24 19.10
C ARG A 512 -7.72 2.63 18.93
N PRO A 513 -8.24 3.69 19.59
CA PRO A 513 -7.61 5.01 19.54
C PRO A 513 -6.17 4.95 20.08
N PRO A 514 -5.29 5.88 19.68
CA PRO A 514 -3.93 5.95 20.22
C PRO A 514 -3.94 6.11 21.74
N GLN A 515 -2.87 5.66 22.40
CA GLN A 515 -2.70 5.88 23.84
C GLN A 515 -2.30 7.32 24.15
N ARG A 516 -1.64 8.00 23.19
CA ARG A 516 -1.21 9.40 23.24
C ARG A 516 -1.35 10.01 21.84
N HIS A 517 -1.83 11.23 21.72
CA HIS A 517 -1.79 11.94 20.43
C HIS A 517 -0.46 12.68 20.30
N LEU A 518 0.23 12.54 19.15
CA LEU A 518 1.51 13.23 18.95
C LEU A 518 1.33 14.76 18.84
N GLU A 519 0.14 15.22 18.44
CA GLU A 519 -0.20 16.64 18.33
C GLU A 519 -0.19 17.36 19.69
N ASP A 520 -0.45 16.64 20.79
CA ASP A 520 -0.39 17.16 22.16
C ASP A 520 1.05 17.37 22.65
N GLU A 521 2.03 16.71 22.04
CA GLU A 521 3.44 16.84 22.39
C GLU A 521 4.01 18.14 21.82
N GLN A 522 4.52 19.01 22.69
CA GLN A 522 5.14 20.26 22.28
C GLN A 522 6.41 19.99 21.46
N SER A 523 6.54 20.70 20.34
CA SER A 523 7.76 20.62 19.54
C SER A 523 8.95 21.14 20.35
N HIS A 524 9.99 20.33 20.47
CA HIS A 524 11.14 20.62 21.32
C HIS A 524 12.32 21.27 20.58
N LEU A 525 12.11 21.74 19.35
CA LEU A 525 13.10 22.45 18.54
C LEU A 525 13.33 23.87 19.09
N GLU A 526 14.60 24.22 19.29
CA GLU A 526 14.97 25.58 19.72
C GLU A 526 14.82 26.57 18.57
N LYS A 527 13.83 27.48 18.66
CA LYS A 527 13.62 28.51 17.65
C LYS A 527 14.58 29.70 17.84
N GLY A 528 15.61 29.76 17.00
CA GLY A 528 16.39 30.98 16.77
C GLY A 528 17.71 31.13 17.54
N THR A 529 18.13 30.12 18.33
CA THR A 529 19.39 30.17 19.09
C THR A 529 20.62 29.83 18.27
N LEU A 530 20.49 28.92 17.29
CA LEU A 530 21.59 28.32 16.53
C LEU A 530 21.51 28.69 15.04
N LYS A 531 22.67 28.78 14.38
CA LYS A 531 22.82 28.99 12.94
C LYS A 531 23.76 27.95 12.33
N LEU A 532 23.60 27.65 11.04
CA LEU A 532 24.51 26.74 10.31
C LEU A 532 25.98 27.20 10.38
N THR A 533 26.24 28.51 10.30
CA THR A 533 27.59 29.09 10.39
C THR A 533 28.26 28.90 11.75
N ASP A 534 27.51 28.56 12.80
CA ASP A 534 28.04 28.29 14.13
C ASP A 534 28.72 26.91 14.20
N PHE A 535 28.63 26.10 13.14
CA PHE A 535 29.15 24.73 13.10
C PHE A 535 30.44 24.62 12.28
N GLU A 536 31.33 23.74 12.73
CA GLU A 536 32.56 23.33 12.03
C GLU A 536 32.42 21.85 11.64
N VAL A 537 32.63 21.52 10.36
CA VAL A 537 32.55 20.14 9.86
C VAL A 537 33.82 19.38 10.24
N LYS A 538 33.67 18.19 10.82
CA LYS A 538 34.78 17.31 11.24
C LYS A 538 34.93 16.05 10.39
N GLY A 539 33.87 15.59 9.73
CA GLY A 539 33.91 14.40 8.88
C GLY A 539 32.56 14.08 8.25
N THR A 540 32.55 13.21 7.24
CA THR A 540 31.33 12.59 6.72
C THR A 540 31.10 11.28 7.46
N LEU A 541 29.95 11.14 8.14
CA LEU A 541 29.56 9.93 8.87
C LEU A 541 28.89 8.88 7.97
N GLY A 542 28.17 9.33 6.92
CA GLY A 542 27.49 8.45 5.99
C GLY A 542 26.88 9.19 4.80
N THR A 543 26.44 8.44 3.80
CA THR A 543 25.77 8.94 2.58
C THR A 543 24.48 8.17 2.33
N GLY A 544 23.39 8.89 2.06
CA GLY A 544 22.08 8.32 1.74
C GLY A 544 21.57 8.79 0.38
N THR A 545 20.37 8.35 0.00
CA THR A 545 19.81 8.54 -1.35
C THR A 545 19.66 10.01 -1.77
N PHE A 546 19.42 10.93 -0.83
CA PHE A 546 19.13 12.35 -1.08
C PHE A 546 20.22 13.30 -0.57
N GLY A 547 21.32 12.78 -0.02
CA GLY A 547 22.27 13.59 0.73
C GLY A 547 23.24 12.82 1.62
N ARG A 548 23.73 13.46 2.68
CA ARG A 548 24.83 12.94 3.51
C ARG A 548 24.68 13.36 4.98
N VAL A 549 25.28 12.60 5.89
CA VAL A 549 25.35 12.94 7.31
C VAL A 549 26.77 13.40 7.64
N LEU A 550 26.91 14.59 8.20
CA LEU A 550 28.19 15.17 8.59
C LEU A 550 28.33 15.17 10.11
N LEU A 551 29.51 14.84 10.64
CA LEU A 551 29.87 15.18 12.00
C LEU A 551 30.21 16.67 12.05
N VAL A 552 29.52 17.41 12.92
CA VAL A 552 29.77 18.83 13.14
C VAL A 552 29.99 19.15 14.61
N ARG A 553 30.79 20.18 14.88
CA ARG A 553 31.06 20.71 16.22
C ARG A 553 30.65 22.17 16.31
N LEU A 554 30.07 22.59 17.44
CA LEU A 554 29.78 24.00 17.71
C LEU A 554 31.08 24.81 17.87
N ARG A 555 31.26 25.87 17.08
CA ARG A 555 32.40 26.79 17.12
C ARG A 555 32.43 27.57 18.43
N GLY A 556 33.61 28.00 18.85
CA GLY A 556 33.80 28.79 20.08
C GLY A 556 33.64 28.01 21.39
N SER A 557 33.09 26.80 21.38
CA SER A 557 33.06 25.93 22.56
C SER A 557 34.45 25.34 22.82
N SER A 558 35.18 25.94 23.76
CA SER A 558 36.51 25.49 24.21
C SER A 558 36.48 24.18 25.02
N SER A 559 35.29 23.65 25.29
CA SER A 559 35.07 22.41 26.03
C SER A 559 35.08 21.20 25.09
N GLN A 560 35.92 20.20 25.38
CA GLN A 560 35.87 18.87 24.75
C GLN A 560 34.69 18.01 25.27
N SER A 561 33.56 18.63 25.59
CA SER A 561 32.34 17.92 26.00
C SER A 561 31.66 17.26 24.79
N ALA A 562 31.12 16.06 25.00
CA ALA A 562 30.27 15.37 24.03
C ALA A 562 28.99 16.16 23.68
N SER A 563 28.56 17.09 24.53
CA SER A 563 27.43 18.00 24.27
C SER A 563 27.64 18.96 23.09
N ASN A 564 28.85 19.04 22.54
CA ASN A 564 29.21 20.01 21.50
C ASN A 564 29.34 19.38 20.10
N CYS A 565 29.11 18.07 19.96
CA CYS A 565 29.24 17.31 18.71
C CYS A 565 27.88 16.78 18.26
N PHE A 566 27.56 16.94 16.97
CA PHE A 566 26.25 16.65 16.40
C PHE A 566 26.36 15.95 15.05
N ALA A 567 25.33 15.18 14.69
CA ALA A 567 25.16 14.63 13.35
C ALA A 567 24.24 15.54 12.54
N LEU A 568 24.76 16.19 11.50
CA LEU A 568 24.01 17.07 10.62
C LEU A 568 23.61 16.31 9.34
N LYS A 569 22.34 15.91 9.24
CA LYS A 569 21.75 15.32 8.03
C LYS A 569 21.53 16.46 7.02
N VAL A 570 22.27 16.45 5.91
CA VAL A 570 22.19 17.42 4.81
C VAL A 570 21.46 16.75 3.65
N LEU A 571 20.32 17.29 3.24
CA LEU A 571 19.47 16.70 2.19
C LEU A 571 19.22 17.72 1.07
N ARG A 572 19.51 17.34 -0.18
CA ARG A 572 19.45 18.25 -1.33
C ARG A 572 18.02 18.41 -1.85
N LYS A 573 17.48 19.64 -1.83
CA LYS A 573 16.08 19.96 -2.19
C LYS A 573 15.68 19.42 -3.56
N THR A 574 16.56 19.56 -4.56
CA THR A 574 16.31 19.07 -5.93
C THR A 574 16.14 17.55 -5.98
N GLU A 575 16.91 16.79 -5.21
CA GLU A 575 16.85 15.33 -5.19
C GLU A 575 15.62 14.81 -4.43
N ILE A 576 15.27 15.46 -3.32
CA ILE A 576 14.05 15.16 -2.56
C ILE A 576 12.81 15.35 -3.46
N VAL A 577 12.73 16.45 -4.21
CA VAL A 577 11.61 16.71 -5.14
C VAL A 577 11.64 15.74 -6.32
N ARG A 578 12.81 15.53 -6.96
CA ARG A 578 12.98 14.60 -8.10
C ARG A 578 12.53 13.17 -7.76
N LEU A 579 12.79 12.72 -6.54
CA LEU A 579 12.42 11.39 -6.05
C LEU A 579 11.09 11.37 -5.26
N ARG A 580 10.34 12.48 -5.26
CA ARG A 580 9.01 12.64 -4.61
C ARG A 580 8.99 12.31 -3.11
N GLN A 581 10.05 12.68 -2.38
CA GLN A 581 10.22 12.35 -0.95
C GLN A 581 9.94 13.53 0.01
N VAL A 582 9.34 14.63 -0.48
CA VAL A 582 9.05 15.83 0.33
C VAL A 582 8.21 15.48 1.56
N GLU A 583 7.14 14.70 1.37
CA GLU A 583 6.25 14.26 2.45
C GLU A 583 6.99 13.42 3.50
N HIS A 584 7.88 12.51 3.08
CA HIS A 584 8.69 11.68 3.98
C HIS A 584 9.70 12.50 4.79
N VAL A 585 10.38 13.48 4.16
CA VAL A 585 11.32 14.39 4.85
C VAL A 585 10.58 15.29 5.86
N ASN A 586 9.38 15.77 5.51
CA ASN A 586 8.55 16.55 6.40
C ASN A 586 7.96 15.71 7.55
N ALA A 587 7.58 14.45 7.30
CA ALA A 587 7.12 13.51 8.32
C ALA A 587 8.23 13.12 9.29
N GLU A 588 9.44 12.82 8.80
CA GLU A 588 10.63 12.59 9.63
C GLU A 588 10.87 13.76 10.57
N ARG A 589 10.91 14.99 10.04
CA ARG A 589 11.05 16.21 10.85
C ARG A 589 9.92 16.35 11.88
N TYR A 590 8.68 16.20 11.45
CA TYR A 590 7.50 16.38 12.30
C TYR A 590 7.50 15.42 13.49
N ILE A 591 7.80 14.13 13.24
CA ILE A 591 7.90 13.09 14.26
C ILE A 591 9.08 13.36 15.18
N LEU A 592 10.31 13.48 14.64
CA LEU A 592 11.52 13.68 15.43
C LEU A 592 11.48 14.95 16.29
N SER A 593 10.80 16.01 15.84
CA SER A 593 10.63 17.24 16.62
C SER A 593 9.74 17.12 17.87
N ARG A 594 9.11 15.96 18.10
CA ARG A 594 8.14 15.70 19.18
C ARG A 594 8.44 14.45 20.00
N VAL A 595 9.03 13.41 19.41
CA VAL A 595 9.42 12.21 20.17
C VAL A 595 10.67 12.46 21.03
N ARG A 596 10.66 11.99 22.28
CA ARG A 596 11.83 11.97 23.17
C ARG A 596 11.87 10.67 23.95
N HIS A 597 12.91 9.87 23.74
CA HIS A 597 13.06 8.55 24.35
C HIS A 597 14.54 8.18 24.43
N PRO A 598 15.04 7.55 25.53
CA PRO A 598 16.47 7.26 25.72
C PRO A 598 17.13 6.44 24.60
N PHE A 599 16.35 5.69 23.80
CA PHE A 599 16.81 4.85 22.69
C PHE A 599 16.43 5.39 21.30
N ILE A 600 16.08 6.66 21.18
CA ILE A 600 15.85 7.35 19.90
C ILE A 600 16.88 8.50 19.80
N VAL A 601 17.30 8.86 18.59
CA VAL A 601 18.13 10.07 18.38
C VAL A 601 17.30 11.34 18.58
N ASP A 602 17.86 12.33 19.27
CA ASP A 602 17.21 13.62 19.50
C ASP A 602 17.43 14.54 18.28
N LEU A 603 16.43 15.37 17.94
CA LEU A 603 16.53 16.41 16.92
C LEU A 603 16.57 17.78 17.60
N TYR A 604 17.71 18.48 17.51
CA TYR A 604 17.93 19.75 18.22
C TYR A 604 17.43 20.96 17.41
N ALA A 605 17.69 20.97 16.10
CA ALA A 605 17.37 22.10 15.23
C ALA A 605 17.17 21.66 13.77
N THR A 606 16.47 22.49 13.00
CA THR A 606 16.39 22.39 11.54
C THR A 606 16.82 23.70 10.89
N PHE A 607 17.42 23.59 9.71
CA PHE A 607 17.85 24.74 8.92
C PHE A 607 17.58 24.49 7.43
N GLN A 608 17.68 25.53 6.62
CA GLN A 608 17.65 25.42 5.16
C GLN A 608 18.44 26.54 4.50
N ASP A 609 19.01 26.26 3.33
CA ASP A 609 19.64 27.24 2.44
C ASP A 609 19.04 27.16 1.02
N SER A 610 19.69 27.76 0.01
CA SER A 610 19.20 27.71 -1.37
C SER A 610 19.22 26.30 -2.00
N LEU A 611 20.05 25.37 -1.52
CA LEU A 611 20.26 24.04 -2.12
C LEU A 611 19.70 22.89 -1.27
N ASN A 612 19.70 23.04 0.05
CA ASN A 612 19.54 21.95 1.00
C ASN A 612 18.53 22.28 2.12
N VAL A 613 18.04 21.21 2.74
CA VAL A 613 17.44 21.21 4.08
C VAL A 613 18.33 20.42 5.04
N TYR A 614 18.34 20.82 6.31
CA TYR A 614 19.27 20.35 7.32
C TYR A 614 18.56 19.90 8.59
N MET A 615 18.96 18.77 9.17
CA MET A 615 18.51 18.29 10.47
C MET A 615 19.72 18.09 11.40
N LEU A 616 19.77 18.79 12.52
CA LEU A 616 20.83 18.71 13.53
C LEU A 616 20.44 17.71 14.61
N MET A 617 21.06 16.55 14.62
CA MET A 617 20.67 15.38 15.40
C MET A 617 21.77 14.95 16.40
N SER A 618 21.42 14.08 17.35
CA SER A 618 22.41 13.44 18.24
C SER A 618 23.52 12.75 17.45
N TYR A 619 24.78 13.09 17.76
CA TYR A 619 25.91 12.28 17.34
C TYR A 619 26.04 11.04 18.22
N VAL A 620 26.21 9.88 17.60
CA VAL A 620 26.25 8.57 18.27
C VAL A 620 27.56 7.84 17.89
N PRO A 621 28.64 7.96 18.69
CA PRO A 621 30.02 7.71 18.24
C PRO A 621 30.42 6.24 18.06
N GLY A 622 29.62 5.29 18.54
CA GLY A 622 29.92 3.86 18.44
C GLY A 622 29.58 3.23 17.09
N GLY A 623 28.98 3.99 16.16
CA GLY A 623 28.63 3.50 14.82
C GLY A 623 27.47 2.51 14.80
N GLU A 624 27.27 1.88 13.64
CA GLU A 624 26.15 0.98 13.35
C GLU A 624 26.27 -0.39 14.03
N LEU A 625 25.17 -0.90 14.57
CA LEU A 625 25.06 -2.27 15.08
C LEU A 625 25.39 -3.30 13.99
N PHE A 626 25.09 -2.99 12.71
CA PHE A 626 25.53 -3.77 11.54
C PHE A 626 27.03 -4.07 11.58
N THR A 627 27.86 -3.04 11.77
CA THR A 627 29.33 -3.20 11.79
C THR A 627 29.80 -4.07 12.95
N HIS A 628 29.20 -3.92 14.14
CA HIS A 628 29.50 -4.77 15.30
C HIS A 628 29.07 -6.22 15.08
N LEU A 629 27.89 -6.45 14.49
CA LEU A 629 27.39 -7.79 14.17
C LEU A 629 28.27 -8.49 13.13
N ARG A 630 28.64 -7.80 12.05
CA ARG A 630 29.52 -8.34 11.00
C ARG A 630 30.90 -8.70 11.56
N ARG A 631 31.47 -7.87 12.44
CA ARG A 631 32.75 -8.15 13.15
C ARG A 631 32.63 -9.37 14.08
N ALA A 632 31.54 -9.46 14.86
CA ALA A 632 31.28 -10.60 15.76
C ALA A 632 30.87 -11.88 15.00
N LYS A 633 30.52 -11.77 13.72
CA LYS A 633 29.83 -12.78 12.87
C LYS A 633 28.39 -13.07 13.32
N ARG A 634 28.16 -13.21 14.63
CA ARG A 634 26.86 -13.35 15.30
C ARG A 634 26.99 -12.96 16.77
N PHE A 635 25.88 -12.64 17.42
CA PHE A 635 25.79 -12.39 18.85
C PHE A 635 25.31 -13.62 19.63
N THR A 636 25.57 -13.65 20.93
CA THR A 636 25.01 -14.65 21.85
C THR A 636 23.57 -14.26 22.22
N ALA A 637 22.80 -15.23 22.75
CA ALA A 637 21.43 -14.99 23.19
C ALA A 637 21.29 -13.77 24.13
N ASP A 638 22.21 -13.58 25.08
CA ASP A 638 22.13 -12.47 26.04
C ASP A 638 22.47 -11.12 25.43
N VAL A 639 23.42 -11.08 24.49
CA VAL A 639 23.76 -9.87 23.73
C VAL A 639 22.58 -9.46 22.83
N THR A 640 21.99 -10.43 22.11
CA THR A 640 20.76 -10.22 21.33
C THR A 640 19.61 -9.76 22.22
N ARG A 641 19.44 -10.35 23.41
CA ARG A 641 18.35 -10.03 24.35
C ARG A 641 18.42 -8.60 24.83
N PHE A 642 19.62 -8.12 25.17
CA PHE A 642 19.84 -6.72 25.55
C PHE A 642 19.42 -5.75 24.43
N TYR A 643 19.92 -5.94 23.21
CA TYR A 643 19.60 -5.03 22.11
C TYR A 643 18.13 -5.14 21.69
N LEU A 644 17.58 -6.33 21.57
CA LEU A 644 16.16 -6.52 21.22
C LEU A 644 15.24 -5.89 22.27
N ALA A 645 15.57 -5.98 23.57
CA ALA A 645 14.84 -5.30 24.63
C ALA A 645 14.87 -3.76 24.50
N THR A 646 16.03 -3.16 24.17
CA THR A 646 16.09 -1.69 23.92
C THR A 646 15.25 -1.27 22.71
N ILE A 647 15.17 -2.10 21.66
CA ILE A 647 14.35 -1.84 20.48
C ILE A 647 12.86 -1.96 20.81
N ILE A 648 12.47 -2.98 21.59
CA ILE A 648 11.09 -3.17 22.04
C ILE A 648 10.61 -1.96 22.84
N LEU A 649 11.45 -1.38 23.72
CA LEU A 649 11.11 -0.15 24.45
C LEU A 649 10.94 1.05 23.51
N ALA A 650 11.83 1.24 22.52
CA ALA A 650 11.68 2.30 21.52
C ALA A 650 10.40 2.15 20.68
N LEU A 651 10.08 0.93 20.24
CA LEU A 651 8.85 0.64 19.49
C LEU A 651 7.60 0.78 20.36
N LYS A 652 7.61 0.32 21.61
CA LYS A 652 6.54 0.54 22.60
C LYS A 652 6.21 2.04 22.72
N TYR A 653 7.24 2.87 22.86
CA TYR A 653 7.10 4.32 22.91
C TYR A 653 6.45 4.88 21.63
N LEU A 654 7.00 4.58 20.44
CA LEU A 654 6.46 5.06 19.16
C LEU A 654 5.01 4.58 18.90
N HIS A 655 4.74 3.31 19.17
CA HIS A 655 3.43 2.68 18.98
C HIS A 655 2.36 3.27 19.90
N SER A 656 2.72 3.88 21.04
CA SER A 656 1.77 4.61 21.90
C SER A 656 1.15 5.83 21.20
N PHE A 657 1.88 6.42 20.25
CA PHE A 657 1.47 7.57 19.42
C PHE A 657 0.91 7.19 18.04
N ASN A 658 0.58 5.91 17.81
CA ASN A 658 0.27 5.38 16.47
C ASN A 658 1.39 5.57 15.42
N ILE A 659 2.63 5.88 15.83
CA ILE A 659 3.78 5.91 14.91
C ILE A 659 4.23 4.47 14.63
N ILE A 660 4.36 4.11 13.36
CA ILE A 660 5.03 2.90 12.89
C ILE A 660 6.37 3.29 12.26
N TYR A 661 7.42 2.50 12.49
CA TYR A 661 8.79 2.89 12.13
C TYR A 661 9.21 2.40 10.73
N ARG A 662 8.84 1.16 10.36
CA ARG A 662 8.93 0.57 9.01
C ARG A 662 10.31 0.35 8.38
N ASP A 663 11.41 0.79 8.99
CA ASP A 663 12.78 0.54 8.47
C ASP A 663 13.74 -0.03 9.53
N LEU A 664 13.26 -0.97 10.36
CA LEU A 664 14.08 -1.59 11.39
C LEU A 664 15.10 -2.54 10.75
N LYS A 665 16.39 -2.21 10.86
CA LYS A 665 17.53 -2.98 10.35
C LYS A 665 18.83 -2.59 11.09
N PRO A 666 19.89 -3.43 11.12
CA PRO A 666 21.11 -3.17 11.90
C PRO A 666 21.85 -1.86 11.55
N GLU A 667 21.67 -1.34 10.35
CA GLU A 667 22.25 -0.09 9.85
C GLU A 667 21.60 1.15 10.50
N ASN A 668 20.29 1.09 10.80
CA ASN A 668 19.55 2.19 11.43
C ASN A 668 19.61 2.17 12.97
N LEU A 669 20.47 1.33 13.55
CA LEU A 669 20.62 1.13 14.99
C LEU A 669 22.05 1.50 15.39
N LEU A 670 22.24 2.68 15.96
CA LEU A 670 23.56 3.18 16.34
C LEU A 670 23.86 2.87 17.81
N LEU A 671 25.12 2.59 18.15
CA LEU A 671 25.56 2.40 19.55
C LEU A 671 26.20 3.68 20.11
N ASP A 672 25.74 4.16 21.26
CA ASP A 672 26.39 5.28 21.95
C ASP A 672 27.66 4.84 22.71
N SER A 673 28.39 5.81 23.29
CA SER A 673 29.64 5.55 24.01
C SER A 673 29.48 4.66 25.26
N ARG A 674 28.24 4.46 25.76
CA ARG A 674 27.92 3.53 26.84
C ARG A 674 27.41 2.17 26.32
N GLY A 675 27.42 1.95 25.00
CA GLY A 675 26.95 0.73 24.36
C GLY A 675 25.43 0.61 24.22
N TYR A 676 24.69 1.69 24.51
CA TYR A 676 23.23 1.70 24.38
C TYR A 676 22.80 2.04 22.96
N LEU A 677 21.70 1.43 22.53
CA LEU A 677 21.14 1.62 21.21
C LEU A 677 20.44 2.98 21.09
N ARG A 678 20.61 3.64 19.94
CA ARG A 678 19.88 4.81 19.47
C ARG A 678 19.31 4.52 18.08
N LEU A 679 17.99 4.47 17.97
CA LEU A 679 17.27 4.35 16.70
C LEU A 679 17.40 5.67 15.92
N THR A 680 17.85 5.60 14.67
CA THR A 680 18.01 6.74 13.76
C THR A 680 17.15 6.60 12.50
N ASP A 681 17.27 7.53 11.56
CA ASP A 681 16.60 7.59 10.25
C ASP A 681 15.09 7.30 10.27
N PHE A 682 14.29 8.36 10.38
CA PHE A 682 12.83 8.26 10.48
C PHE A 682 12.14 8.52 9.12
N GLY A 683 12.88 8.42 8.00
CA GLY A 683 12.37 8.69 6.65
C GLY A 683 11.18 7.83 6.21
N PHE A 684 11.00 6.63 6.77
CA PHE A 684 9.79 5.81 6.55
C PHE A 684 8.85 5.77 7.75
N ALA A 685 9.13 6.48 8.84
CA ALA A 685 8.22 6.55 9.98
C ALA A 685 6.91 7.27 9.60
N LYS A 686 5.76 6.79 10.10
CA LYS A 686 4.45 7.35 9.76
C LYS A 686 3.45 7.17 10.91
N ILE A 687 2.60 8.16 11.13
CA ILE A 687 1.45 8.08 12.05
C ILE A 687 0.31 7.36 11.30
N VAL A 688 -0.22 6.28 11.87
CA VAL A 688 -1.22 5.41 11.21
C VAL A 688 -2.24 4.88 12.22
N ASP A 689 -3.50 5.31 12.09
CA ASP A 689 -4.58 4.94 13.03
C ASP A 689 -5.20 3.55 12.79
N ASP A 690 -5.22 3.09 11.54
CA ASP A 690 -5.58 1.70 11.19
C ASP A 690 -4.47 1.10 10.31
N ARG A 691 -4.42 1.50 9.04
CA ARG A 691 -3.51 0.92 8.03
C ARG A 691 -2.94 1.96 7.08
N THR A 692 -1.79 1.64 6.50
CA THR A 692 -1.17 2.32 5.36
C THR A 692 -0.74 1.28 4.33
N TRP A 693 -0.65 1.67 3.05
CA TRP A 693 -0.45 0.74 1.92
C TRP A 693 0.91 0.87 1.21
N THR A 694 1.71 1.89 1.56
CA THR A 694 3.04 2.15 0.99
C THR A 694 4.05 1.05 1.37
N LEU A 695 4.33 0.10 0.47
CA LEU A 695 5.45 -0.86 0.63
C LEU A 695 6.77 -0.07 0.57
N CYS A 696 7.47 -0.09 1.70
CA CYS A 696 8.72 0.63 1.96
C CYS A 696 9.49 -0.14 3.05
N GLY A 697 10.75 0.24 3.26
CA GLY A 697 11.69 -0.52 4.10
C GLY A 697 12.58 -1.46 3.28
N THR A 698 13.51 -2.11 3.96
CA THR A 698 14.52 -3.00 3.35
C THR A 698 13.96 -4.41 3.04
N PRO A 699 14.18 -4.99 1.84
CA PRO A 699 13.54 -6.23 1.36
C PRO A 699 13.51 -7.42 2.33
N GLU A 700 14.64 -7.70 2.98
CA GLU A 700 14.86 -8.78 3.94
C GLU A 700 14.01 -8.65 5.21
N TYR A 701 13.57 -7.43 5.52
CA TYR A 701 12.86 -7.05 6.74
C TYR A 701 11.35 -6.86 6.54
N LEU A 702 10.86 -6.93 5.30
CA LEU A 702 9.46 -6.71 4.98
C LEU A 702 8.54 -7.79 5.55
N ALA A 703 7.43 -7.37 6.13
CA ALA A 703 6.38 -8.28 6.57
C ALA A 703 5.55 -8.81 5.37
N PRO A 704 5.00 -10.04 5.44
CA PRO A 704 4.20 -10.62 4.36
C PRO A 704 3.07 -9.70 3.90
N GLU A 705 2.36 -9.05 4.82
CA GLU A 705 1.26 -8.13 4.48
C GLU A 705 1.72 -6.83 3.77
N ILE A 706 3.00 -6.46 3.87
CA ILE A 706 3.57 -5.33 3.13
C ILE A 706 3.82 -5.74 1.69
N ILE A 707 4.48 -6.88 1.47
CA ILE A 707 4.72 -7.48 0.15
C ILE A 707 3.39 -7.73 -0.58
N GLN A 708 2.37 -8.16 0.15
CA GLN A 708 1.02 -8.45 -0.36
C GLN A 708 0.14 -7.20 -0.56
N SER A 709 0.61 -6.00 -0.20
CA SER A 709 -0.16 -4.74 -0.26
C SER A 709 -1.48 -4.77 0.56
N ASP A 710 -1.55 -5.55 1.63
CA ASP A 710 -2.76 -5.85 2.41
C ASP A 710 -3.17 -4.76 3.42
N GLY A 711 -2.49 -3.61 3.36
CA GLY A 711 -2.52 -2.56 4.38
C GLY A 711 -1.82 -3.02 5.65
N HIS A 712 -0.75 -2.33 6.06
CA HIS A 712 0.05 -2.66 7.24
C HIS A 712 -0.04 -1.58 8.32
N GLY A 713 0.38 -1.97 9.52
CA GLY A 713 0.44 -1.13 10.71
C GLY A 713 1.49 -1.68 11.68
N LYS A 714 1.30 -1.47 12.99
CA LYS A 714 2.26 -1.82 14.06
C LYS A 714 2.80 -3.26 14.02
N ALA A 715 2.00 -4.20 13.53
CA ALA A 715 2.39 -5.61 13.33
C ALA A 715 3.62 -5.81 12.41
N ALA A 716 3.92 -4.86 11.53
CA ALA A 716 5.10 -4.94 10.66
C ALA A 716 6.41 -4.69 11.41
N ASP A 717 6.45 -3.74 12.35
CA ASP A 717 7.64 -3.50 13.17
C ASP A 717 7.96 -4.73 14.05
N TRP A 718 6.93 -5.43 14.53
CA TRP A 718 7.08 -6.69 15.27
C TRP A 718 7.58 -7.85 14.41
N TRP A 719 7.21 -7.90 13.12
CA TRP A 719 7.82 -8.84 12.17
C TRP A 719 9.32 -8.53 11.99
N ALA A 720 9.66 -7.25 11.75
CA ALA A 720 11.05 -6.82 11.61
C ALA A 720 11.89 -7.11 12.86
N CYS A 721 11.31 -7.04 14.08
CA CYS A 721 11.96 -7.51 15.31
C CYS A 721 12.32 -9.01 15.26
N GLY A 722 11.47 -9.85 14.68
CA GLY A 722 11.74 -11.27 14.47
C GLY A 722 12.88 -11.52 13.49
N ILE A 723 12.92 -10.77 12.38
CA ILE A 723 14.01 -10.79 11.39
C ILE A 723 15.33 -10.39 12.07
N LEU A 724 15.33 -9.28 12.81
CA LEU A 724 16.51 -8.76 13.50
C LEU A 724 17.01 -9.69 14.60
N CYS A 725 16.10 -10.30 15.36
CA CYS A 725 16.44 -11.29 16.39
C CYS A 725 17.14 -12.51 15.77
N TYR A 726 16.63 -13.00 14.64
CA TYR A 726 17.28 -14.08 13.88
C TYR A 726 18.65 -13.64 13.36
N GLU A 727 18.73 -12.49 12.69
CA GLU A 727 19.99 -12.01 12.09
C GLU A 727 21.08 -11.78 13.15
N MET A 728 20.74 -11.23 14.31
CA MET A 728 21.69 -11.10 15.41
C MET A 728 22.21 -12.46 15.91
N LEU A 729 21.36 -13.48 16.04
CA LEU A 729 21.77 -14.81 16.55
C LEU A 729 22.51 -15.67 15.52
N VAL A 730 22.21 -15.49 14.23
CA VAL A 730 22.67 -16.37 13.14
C VAL A 730 23.76 -15.73 12.28
N GLY A 731 23.79 -14.39 12.20
CA GLY A 731 24.74 -13.60 11.41
C GLY A 731 24.25 -13.20 10.01
N TYR A 732 23.05 -13.61 9.62
CA TYR A 732 22.40 -13.28 8.34
C TYR A 732 20.87 -13.37 8.51
N PRO A 733 20.07 -12.65 7.72
CA PRO A 733 18.61 -12.67 7.86
C PRO A 733 18.02 -14.04 7.45
N PRO A 734 16.83 -14.42 7.97
CA PRO A 734 16.23 -15.73 7.71
C PRO A 734 15.76 -15.90 6.25
N PHE A 735 15.53 -14.78 5.55
CA PHE A 735 15.13 -14.73 4.15
C PHE A 735 16.10 -13.82 3.41
N PHE A 736 16.92 -14.40 2.52
CA PHE A 736 17.86 -13.70 1.65
C PHE A 736 17.92 -14.40 0.29
N ASP A 737 18.24 -13.67 -0.75
CA ASP A 737 18.34 -14.13 -2.14
C ASP A 737 19.21 -13.15 -2.96
N GLU A 738 19.56 -13.50 -4.19
CA GLU A 738 20.26 -12.57 -5.11
C GLU A 738 19.33 -11.48 -5.64
N THR A 739 18.01 -11.72 -5.61
CA THR A 739 16.99 -10.77 -6.09
C THR A 739 15.97 -10.44 -5.00
N PRO A 740 15.48 -9.18 -4.90
CA PRO A 740 14.39 -8.84 -3.98
C PRO A 740 13.15 -9.71 -4.17
N TYR A 741 12.86 -10.14 -5.40
CA TYR A 741 11.73 -11.03 -5.68
C TYR A 741 11.89 -12.43 -5.06
N GLY A 742 13.11 -13.00 -5.10
CA GLY A 742 13.42 -14.25 -4.41
C GLY A 742 13.35 -14.13 -2.88
N ILE A 743 13.72 -12.96 -2.32
CA ILE A 743 13.52 -12.64 -0.90
C ILE A 743 12.01 -12.65 -0.57
N TYR A 744 11.19 -11.96 -1.37
CA TYR A 744 9.75 -11.91 -1.18
C TYR A 744 9.12 -13.30 -1.24
N GLU A 745 9.50 -14.12 -2.21
CA GLU A 745 9.01 -15.48 -2.35
C GLU A 745 9.34 -16.35 -1.11
N LYS A 746 10.55 -16.18 -0.54
CA LYS A 746 10.99 -16.85 0.69
C LYS A 746 10.22 -16.37 1.93
N ILE A 747 9.98 -15.07 2.05
CA ILE A 747 9.14 -14.47 3.12
C ILE A 747 7.72 -15.04 3.07
N LEU A 748 7.08 -15.04 1.89
CA LEU A 748 5.72 -15.55 1.72
C LEU A 748 5.62 -17.08 1.94
N LYS A 749 6.68 -17.83 1.63
CA LYS A 749 6.78 -19.27 1.96
C LYS A 749 6.96 -19.53 3.45
N GLY A 750 7.44 -18.56 4.24
CA GLY A 750 7.60 -18.66 5.70
C GLY A 750 8.56 -19.75 6.19
N ARG A 751 9.43 -20.28 5.32
CA ARG A 751 10.34 -21.40 5.65
C ARG A 751 11.67 -20.90 6.23
N ILE A 752 11.78 -20.89 7.55
CA ILE A 752 13.01 -20.50 8.26
C ILE A 752 13.94 -21.71 8.39
N HIS A 753 15.20 -21.55 7.97
CA HIS A 753 16.27 -22.51 8.29
C HIS A 753 16.72 -22.33 9.75
N TRP A 754 17.03 -23.43 10.44
CA TRP A 754 17.38 -23.38 11.86
C TRP A 754 18.75 -24.02 12.11
N PRO A 755 19.81 -23.21 12.28
CA PRO A 755 21.11 -23.73 12.70
C PRO A 755 21.03 -24.46 14.04
N SER A 756 21.92 -25.45 14.22
CA SER A 756 21.97 -26.31 15.41
C SER A 756 22.24 -25.56 16.72
N HIS A 757 22.95 -24.42 16.64
CA HIS A 757 23.35 -23.60 17.79
C HIS A 757 22.25 -22.66 18.29
N VAL A 758 21.14 -22.49 17.56
CA VAL A 758 20.02 -21.66 18.03
C VAL A 758 19.18 -22.50 19.00
N ASP A 759 19.04 -22.01 20.23
CA ASP A 759 18.32 -22.73 21.30
C ASP A 759 16.79 -22.75 21.08
N PRO A 760 16.06 -23.65 21.77
CA PRO A 760 14.61 -23.76 21.60
C PRO A 760 13.81 -22.49 21.94
N LEU A 761 14.26 -21.70 22.92
CA LEU A 761 13.56 -20.50 23.38
C LEU A 761 13.74 -19.34 22.38
N SER A 762 14.92 -19.22 21.79
CA SER A 762 15.18 -18.30 20.67
C SER A 762 14.37 -18.67 19.43
N LYS A 763 14.21 -19.97 19.14
CA LYS A 763 13.32 -20.45 18.06
C LYS A 763 11.86 -20.09 18.32
N ASP A 764 11.43 -20.11 19.58
CA ASP A 764 10.06 -19.82 19.99
C ASP A 764 9.71 -18.33 19.79
N ILE A 765 10.50 -17.41 20.36
CA ILE A 765 10.28 -15.95 20.21
C ILE A 765 10.33 -15.52 18.74
N ILE A 766 11.28 -16.03 17.94
CA ILE A 766 11.38 -15.69 16.53
C ILE A 766 10.16 -16.19 15.75
N LYS A 767 9.64 -17.40 16.04
CA LYS A 767 8.40 -17.89 15.40
C LYS A 767 7.17 -17.08 15.81
N ALA A 768 7.11 -16.60 17.05
CA ALA A 768 6.03 -15.76 17.55
C ALA A 768 6.00 -14.38 16.84
N PHE A 769 7.16 -13.79 16.59
CA PHE A 769 7.29 -12.56 15.78
C PHE A 769 7.11 -12.81 14.27
N LEU A 770 7.65 -13.91 13.73
CA LEU A 770 7.57 -14.26 12.31
C LEU A 770 6.32 -15.09 11.97
N HIS A 771 5.23 -14.89 12.71
CA HIS A 771 3.95 -15.51 12.39
C HIS A 771 3.34 -14.80 11.16
N PRO A 772 3.04 -15.51 10.04
CA PRO A 772 2.56 -14.87 8.82
C PRO A 772 1.22 -14.16 9.00
N ASP A 773 0.27 -14.83 9.67
CA ASP A 773 -1.01 -14.22 10.08
C ASP A 773 -0.77 -13.21 11.22
N ARG A 774 -0.88 -11.92 10.88
CA ARG A 774 -0.72 -10.79 11.82
C ARG A 774 -1.64 -10.84 13.04
N SER A 775 -2.80 -11.50 12.96
CA SER A 775 -3.72 -11.60 14.11
C SER A 775 -3.23 -12.56 15.21
N LYS A 776 -2.21 -13.36 14.88
CA LYS A 776 -1.54 -14.32 15.79
C LYS A 776 -0.08 -13.93 16.05
N ARG A 777 0.37 -12.79 15.54
CA ARG A 777 1.75 -12.31 15.66
C ARG A 777 1.95 -11.62 17.01
N LEU A 778 3.04 -11.96 17.69
CA LEU A 778 3.44 -11.34 18.95
C LEU A 778 3.55 -9.82 18.79
N GLY A 779 3.12 -9.05 19.78
CA GLY A 779 3.01 -7.59 19.70
C GLY A 779 1.71 -7.07 19.06
N ASN A 780 0.96 -7.92 18.35
CA ASN A 780 -0.34 -7.59 17.75
C ASN A 780 -1.50 -8.47 18.26
N LEU A 781 -1.26 -9.18 19.37
CA LEU A 781 -2.26 -9.94 20.12
C LEU A 781 -3.11 -9.01 21.02
N ILE A 782 -4.00 -9.56 21.84
CA ILE A 782 -4.95 -8.78 22.67
C ILE A 782 -4.24 -7.86 23.68
N GLY A 783 -3.14 -8.32 24.29
CA GLY A 783 -2.27 -7.55 25.19
C GLY A 783 -1.24 -6.67 24.44
N GLY A 784 -1.15 -6.79 23.12
CA GLY A 784 -0.29 -5.98 22.27
C GLY A 784 1.18 -6.12 22.65
N THR A 785 1.84 -5.00 22.95
CA THR A 785 3.24 -4.99 23.38
C THR A 785 3.47 -5.71 24.71
N GLN A 786 2.47 -5.81 25.60
CA GLN A 786 2.65 -6.50 26.88
C GLN A 786 2.95 -7.99 26.67
N ASP A 787 2.30 -8.63 25.68
CA ASP A 787 2.56 -10.02 25.29
C ASP A 787 4.02 -10.23 24.83
N VAL A 788 4.69 -9.18 24.31
CA VAL A 788 6.13 -9.21 23.98
C VAL A 788 6.98 -9.18 25.25
N LEU A 789 6.67 -8.25 26.17
CA LEU A 789 7.43 -8.04 27.42
C LEU A 789 7.39 -9.28 28.34
N ASP A 790 6.25 -9.97 28.37
CA ASP A 790 6.00 -11.15 29.20
C ASP A 790 6.49 -12.47 28.57
N HIS A 791 6.97 -12.43 27.32
CA HIS A 791 7.41 -13.64 26.63
C HIS A 791 8.57 -14.32 27.40
N PRO A 792 8.58 -15.65 27.60
CA PRO A 792 9.58 -16.34 28.42
C PRO A 792 11.05 -16.10 28.02
N TRP A 793 11.31 -15.73 26.77
CA TRP A 793 12.64 -15.33 26.28
C TRP A 793 13.17 -14.02 26.89
N PHE A 794 12.31 -13.15 27.43
CA PHE A 794 12.72 -11.95 28.18
C PHE A 794 12.75 -12.16 29.71
N ARG A 795 12.58 -13.39 30.19
CA ARG A 795 12.65 -13.69 31.64
C ARG A 795 13.98 -13.19 32.22
N GLY A 796 13.89 -12.36 33.26
CA GLY A 796 15.05 -11.76 33.94
C GLY A 796 15.48 -10.40 33.37
N VAL A 797 14.82 -9.87 32.33
CA VAL A 797 15.00 -8.48 31.90
C VAL A 797 14.24 -7.56 32.87
N ASP A 798 14.97 -6.68 33.54
CA ASP A 798 14.41 -5.55 34.25
C ASP A 798 14.21 -4.40 33.23
N TRP A 799 12.97 -4.27 32.76
CA TRP A 799 12.60 -3.30 31.73
C TRP A 799 12.78 -1.85 32.19
N ASP A 800 12.47 -1.55 33.45
CA ASP A 800 12.53 -0.18 33.97
C ASP A 800 13.99 0.25 34.19
N SER A 801 14.83 -0.63 34.74
CA SER A 801 16.27 -0.37 34.90
C SER A 801 17.01 -0.37 33.55
N LEU A 802 16.50 -1.09 32.54
CA LEU A 802 16.99 -0.96 31.16
C LEU A 802 16.65 0.43 30.61
N GLU A 803 15.39 0.88 30.71
CA GLU A 803 14.92 2.18 30.21
C GLU A 803 15.64 3.37 30.89
N ARG A 804 15.86 3.29 32.23
CA ARG A 804 16.69 4.25 32.99
C ARG A 804 18.19 4.17 32.67
N ARG A 805 18.61 3.20 31.85
CA ARG A 805 19.99 2.97 31.41
C ARG A 805 20.97 2.61 32.54
N GLU A 806 20.50 1.82 33.49
CA GLU A 806 21.26 1.38 34.67
C GLU A 806 21.99 0.05 34.45
N ILE A 807 21.53 -0.76 33.49
CA ILE A 807 22.17 -2.03 33.12
C ILE A 807 23.48 -1.77 32.34
N ARG A 808 24.51 -2.60 32.54
CA ARG A 808 25.75 -2.51 31.73
C ARG A 808 25.50 -3.10 30.35
N ALA A 809 25.75 -2.32 29.29
CA ALA A 809 25.64 -2.81 27.92
C ALA A 809 26.72 -3.87 27.60
N PRO A 810 26.41 -4.87 26.75
CA PRO A 810 27.32 -5.97 26.46
C PRO A 810 28.49 -5.59 25.53
N ILE A 811 28.26 -4.68 24.57
CA ILE A 811 29.31 -4.13 23.70
C ILE A 811 29.50 -2.68 24.09
N ILE A 812 30.72 -2.33 24.51
CA ILE A 812 31.14 -0.93 24.72
C ILE A 812 32.00 -0.53 23.53
N PRO A 813 31.53 0.34 22.62
CA PRO A 813 32.30 0.76 21.46
C PRO A 813 33.58 1.48 21.87
N HIS A 814 34.67 1.24 21.15
CA HIS A 814 35.91 1.98 21.38
C HIS A 814 35.75 3.40 20.81
N VAL A 815 35.85 4.40 21.69
CA VAL A 815 35.72 5.84 21.39
C VAL A 815 36.80 6.56 22.19
N ALA A 816 37.80 7.15 21.52
CA ALA A 816 38.93 7.82 22.18
C ALA A 816 38.68 9.32 22.41
N THR A 817 37.91 9.97 21.53
CA THR A 817 37.54 11.39 21.63
C THR A 817 36.05 11.59 21.36
N VAL A 818 35.52 12.76 21.74
CA VAL A 818 34.09 13.09 21.57
C VAL A 818 33.66 13.35 20.11
N ASP A 819 34.61 13.32 19.18
CA ASP A 819 34.46 13.45 17.72
C ASP A 819 35.05 12.25 16.96
N ASP A 820 35.24 11.11 17.63
CA ASP A 820 35.94 9.94 17.09
C ASP A 820 35.11 9.19 16.02
N THR A 821 35.49 9.37 14.75
CA THR A 821 34.83 8.74 13.61
C THR A 821 35.28 7.31 13.30
N ARG A 822 36.13 6.65 14.11
CA ARG A 822 36.69 5.31 13.79
C ARG A 822 35.65 4.19 13.57
N ASN A 823 34.44 4.37 14.08
CA ASN A 823 33.35 3.41 13.96
C ASN A 823 32.48 3.66 12.72
N PHE A 824 32.87 4.61 11.86
CA PHE A 824 32.23 4.97 10.60
C PHE A 824 33.20 4.78 9.44
N SER A 825 32.68 4.68 8.22
CA SER A 825 33.48 4.60 6.99
C SER A 825 34.18 5.93 6.70
N HIS A 826 35.46 5.87 6.29
CA HIS A 826 36.18 7.05 5.85
C HIS A 826 35.65 7.55 4.49
N LEU A 827 34.79 8.57 4.54
CA LEU A 827 34.18 9.21 3.37
C LEU A 827 34.73 10.64 3.19
N PRO A 828 34.91 11.11 1.95
CA PRO A 828 35.38 12.47 1.69
C PRO A 828 34.34 13.51 2.17
N LEU A 829 34.84 14.71 2.48
CA LEU A 829 33.97 15.86 2.76
C LEU A 829 33.29 16.35 1.48
N PRO A 830 32.06 16.91 1.55
CA PRO A 830 31.46 17.63 0.44
C PRO A 830 32.34 18.82 0.00
N PRO A 831 32.34 19.16 -1.31
CA PRO A 831 32.79 20.48 -1.77
C PRO A 831 32.04 21.61 -1.06
N ALA A 832 32.70 22.75 -0.91
CA ALA A 832 32.15 23.94 -0.25
C ALA A 832 30.83 24.42 -0.90
N GLU A 833 30.75 24.27 -2.22
CA GLU A 833 29.66 24.69 -3.09
C GLU A 833 28.38 23.84 -2.90
N GLU A 834 28.50 22.63 -2.37
CA GLU A 834 27.36 21.75 -2.07
C GLU A 834 26.69 22.08 -0.73
N ILE A 835 27.36 22.84 0.15
CA ILE A 835 26.90 23.14 1.52
C ILE A 835 27.03 24.63 1.89
N PRO A 836 26.51 25.57 1.07
CA PRO A 836 26.80 27.00 1.22
C PRO A 836 26.36 27.58 2.57
N GLY A 837 25.26 27.09 3.16
CA GLY A 837 24.78 27.54 4.47
C GLY A 837 25.73 27.27 5.65
N LEU A 838 26.63 26.28 5.55
CA LEU A 838 27.67 26.02 6.57
C LEU A 838 28.86 26.99 6.49
N ILE A 839 28.97 27.74 5.38
CA ILE A 839 30.09 28.64 5.10
C ILE A 839 29.69 30.10 5.32
N ARG A 840 28.48 30.47 4.90
CA ARG A 840 27.95 31.84 5.00
C ARG A 840 26.46 31.82 5.31
N GLU A 841 25.98 32.86 6.00
CA GLU A 841 24.54 33.10 6.11
C GLU A 841 23.97 33.50 4.73
N GLU A 842 23.09 32.66 4.17
CA GLU A 842 22.34 33.03 2.98
C GLU A 842 21.13 33.89 3.36
N ARG A 843 20.85 34.93 2.58
CA ARG A 843 19.64 35.74 2.78
C ARG A 843 18.41 34.93 2.35
N PRO A 844 17.25 35.09 3.00
CA PRO A 844 16.02 34.44 2.57
C PRO A 844 15.74 34.71 1.08
N PRO A 845 15.23 33.72 0.32
CA PRO A 845 14.98 33.89 -1.11
C PRO A 845 14.05 35.08 -1.36
N SER A 846 14.39 35.83 -2.42
CA SER A 846 13.59 36.97 -2.90
C SER A 846 12.15 36.52 -3.21
N LEU A 847 11.18 37.45 -3.20
CA LEU A 847 9.78 37.12 -3.50
C LEU A 847 9.65 36.35 -4.83
N GLN A 848 10.44 36.68 -5.84
CA GLN A 848 10.50 35.96 -7.12
C GLN A 848 10.93 34.49 -6.97
N GLN A 849 11.96 34.23 -6.15
CA GLN A 849 12.49 32.87 -5.91
C GLN A 849 11.60 32.04 -4.98
N ARG A 850 10.68 32.65 -4.23
CA ARG A 850 9.65 31.91 -3.47
C ARG A 850 8.58 31.28 -4.36
N PHE A 851 8.51 31.66 -5.63
CA PHE A 851 7.68 31.02 -6.66
C PHE A 851 8.43 29.90 -7.41
N ASP A 852 9.67 29.57 -7.04
CA ASP A 852 10.30 28.34 -7.52
C ASP A 852 9.55 27.14 -6.93
N SER A 853 9.04 26.28 -7.82
CA SER A 853 8.34 25.03 -7.50
C SER A 853 9.09 24.13 -6.51
N VAL A 854 10.43 24.14 -6.51
CA VAL A 854 11.25 23.37 -5.57
C VAL A 854 11.34 24.07 -4.21
N ALA A 855 11.51 25.39 -4.18
CA ALA A 855 11.62 26.14 -2.94
C ALA A 855 10.29 26.18 -2.16
N TYR A 856 9.16 26.27 -2.87
CA TYR A 856 7.82 26.31 -2.30
C TYR A 856 7.50 25.09 -1.42
N GLN A 857 7.98 23.90 -1.83
CA GLN A 857 7.80 22.61 -1.12
C GLN A 857 8.44 22.57 0.28
N PHE A 858 9.34 23.51 0.61
CA PHE A 858 10.07 23.56 1.89
C PHE A 858 9.86 24.87 2.66
N LEU A 859 8.83 25.66 2.34
CA LEU A 859 8.53 26.93 3.02
C LEU A 859 8.31 26.79 4.54
N GLU A 860 7.82 25.64 4.99
CA GLU A 860 7.53 25.35 6.40
C GLU A 860 8.63 24.52 7.12
N PHE A 861 9.76 24.24 6.45
CA PHE A 861 10.86 23.40 6.97
C PHE A 861 11.78 24.14 7.95
#